data_AF-M4DJ93-F1
#
_entry.id   AF-M4DJ93-F1
#
_cell.length_a   1.000
_cell.length_b   1.000
_cell.length_c   1.000
_cell.angle_alpha   90.00
_cell.angle_beta   90.00
_cell.angle_gamma   90.00
#
_symmetry.space_group_name_H-M   'P 1'
#
loop_
_entity.id
_entity.type
_entity.pdbx_description
1 polymer ?
#
loop_
_entity_poly.entity_id
_entity_poly.type
_entity_poly.pdbx_seq_one_letter_code
_entity_poly.pdbx_strand_id
1 'polypeptide(L)'
;MDLEAEIRALQLDSAAKEKAAQEKAAKEEEAEEEAEANKKRHLNAVFIGHVDAGKSTIGGQILFLSGQVDDRQIQKYEKEAKDKSRESWYMAYIMDTNEEERAKGKTVEVGRAHFETKNTRFTLLDAPGHKSYVPNMISGASQADIGVLVISARKGEFETGFEKGGQTREHVQLAKTLGVSKLVVVVNKMDDPTVNWSKERYDKIEQKMVPFLKSSRYNTKKDVIFLPISGLMGVNMDKRMDHNVCPWYSGPSFFEVLDSIEVPPRDNGPFRMPIIDKFKDMGTVVMGKVESGSIKEGDSLIIMPNKEPVKVVAIFCDEDKVKRAGPGENLRVRITGIEDEDILSGFVLSSTVKPVAAVTEFVAQLQIIGLPEKAVLTAGYKAILHIHAVVEECEIMELISEIDMETREPMKNKRVRFVKNGAGVVCRIQVTNSICVEKFSDFPQLGRFTLRTEGSLLGTTMMVSPASWVLSPSSSIFFNHRQRLLSVKSTVDGRNQTVPPGQSQTPNKVLSLCLFIVLLVNKVHSLLKLFVEVTESVSVLKTAAKTRKVAAEEILAAFAAIEKAKVDPSPFLETLGGSESPGRTWMLIFTAEKKLKKGRYFPLTAVQRFDAAGKRIENGVYLGPLGALTFEGKFSWKNRILAFIFEQIRIKIGPLDPIKIGLGKKDAEEEPSNKDPFFIWFYVDEEIAVARGRSGGTAFWCRCRRIAS
;
A
#
# COMPACT_ATOMS: atom_id res chain seq x y z
N MET A 1 -57.34 -41.64 20.03
CA MET A 1 -57.63 -40.44 19.22
C MET A 1 -57.07 -39.17 19.85
N ASP A 2 -56.79 -39.13 21.16
CA ASP A 2 -56.41 -37.88 21.83
C ASP A 2 -54.94 -37.45 21.65
N LEU A 3 -54.00 -38.39 21.43
CA LEU A 3 -52.58 -38.07 21.29
C LEU A 3 -52.22 -37.35 19.97
N GLU A 4 -52.90 -37.69 18.87
CA GLU A 4 -52.68 -37.05 17.57
C GLU A 4 -53.24 -35.62 17.52
N ALA A 5 -54.30 -35.35 18.29
CA ALA A 5 -54.87 -34.01 18.42
C ALA A 5 -53.93 -33.08 19.20
N GLU A 6 -53.30 -33.59 20.26
CA GLU A 6 -52.35 -32.83 21.09
C GLU A 6 -51.05 -32.48 20.35
N ILE A 7 -50.52 -33.41 19.54
CA ILE A 7 -49.34 -33.16 18.70
C ILE A 7 -49.63 -32.11 17.62
N ARG A 8 -50.82 -32.16 16.99
CA ARG A 8 -51.24 -31.13 16.03
C ARG A 8 -51.40 -29.76 16.67
N ALA A 9 -51.94 -29.69 17.88
CA ALA A 9 -52.09 -28.43 18.61
C ALA A 9 -50.72 -27.79 18.95
N LEU A 10 -49.75 -28.59 19.39
CA LEU A 10 -48.39 -28.11 19.65
C LEU A 10 -47.65 -27.65 18.38
N GLN A 11 -47.84 -28.34 17.26
CA GLN A 11 -47.26 -27.94 15.96
C GLN A 11 -47.89 -26.66 15.39
N LEU A 12 -49.19 -26.45 15.61
CA LEU A 12 -49.89 -25.22 15.23
C LEU A 12 -49.42 -24.03 16.07
N ASP A 13 -49.18 -24.24 17.37
CA ASP A 13 -48.71 -23.20 18.28
C ASP A 13 -47.24 -22.79 18.02
N SER A 14 -46.37 -23.75 17.65
CA SER A 14 -45.00 -23.45 17.22
C SER A 14 -44.96 -22.69 15.89
N ALA A 15 -45.77 -23.09 14.91
CA ALA A 15 -45.86 -22.41 13.62
C ALA A 15 -46.45 -21.00 13.73
N ALA A 16 -47.39 -20.79 14.65
CA ALA A 16 -47.94 -19.46 14.95
C ALA A 16 -46.90 -18.54 15.61
N LYS A 17 -46.08 -19.06 16.52
CA LYS A 17 -44.97 -18.32 17.14
C LYS A 17 -43.87 -17.97 16.14
N GLU A 18 -43.53 -18.87 15.21
CA GLU A 18 -42.58 -18.59 14.13
C GLU A 18 -43.11 -17.53 13.16
N LYS A 19 -44.39 -17.59 12.76
CA LYS A 19 -45.00 -16.55 11.93
C LYS A 19 -45.07 -15.19 12.63
N ALA A 20 -45.43 -15.16 13.91
CA ALA A 20 -45.46 -13.91 14.67
C ALA A 20 -44.06 -13.31 14.85
N ALA A 21 -43.02 -14.14 15.01
CA ALA A 21 -41.63 -13.70 15.04
C ALA A 21 -41.16 -13.15 13.68
N GLN A 22 -41.55 -13.79 12.58
CA GLN A 22 -41.26 -13.33 11.21
C GLN A 22 -41.98 -12.02 10.85
N GLU A 23 -43.26 -11.87 11.20
CA GLU A 23 -44.00 -10.61 11.00
C GLU A 23 -43.46 -9.48 11.86
N LYS A 24 -43.00 -9.79 13.09
CA LYS A 24 -42.38 -8.79 13.97
C LYS A 24 -41.00 -8.37 13.45
N ALA A 25 -40.21 -9.31 12.94
CA ALA A 25 -38.94 -9.03 12.27
C ALA A 25 -39.15 -8.20 10.99
N ALA A 26 -40.16 -8.51 10.18
CA ALA A 26 -40.48 -7.76 8.97
C ALA A 26 -40.96 -6.33 9.28
N LYS A 27 -41.76 -6.14 10.34
CA LYS A 27 -42.17 -4.80 10.80
C LYS A 27 -41.03 -4.01 11.43
N GLU A 28 -40.10 -4.67 12.12
CA GLU A 28 -38.87 -4.03 12.60
C GLU A 28 -37.95 -3.65 11.43
N GLU A 29 -37.85 -4.48 10.38
CA GLU A 29 -37.13 -4.15 9.14
C GLU A 29 -37.77 -2.98 8.38
N GLU A 30 -39.10 -2.92 8.25
CA GLU A 30 -39.80 -1.79 7.61
C GLU A 30 -39.65 -0.48 8.41
N ALA A 31 -39.72 -0.54 9.74
CA ALA A 31 -39.48 0.62 10.61
C ALA A 31 -38.00 1.06 10.60
N GLU A 32 -37.07 0.12 10.43
CA GLU A 32 -35.64 0.39 10.28
C GLU A 32 -35.32 1.00 8.90
N GLU A 33 -35.99 0.58 7.81
CA GLU A 33 -35.90 1.20 6.49
C GLU A 33 -36.46 2.63 6.49
N GLU A 34 -37.56 2.90 7.21
CA GLU A 34 -38.09 4.27 7.38
C GLU A 34 -37.16 5.16 8.22
N ALA A 35 -36.48 4.61 9.23
CA ALA A 35 -35.45 5.32 9.99
C ALA A 35 -34.16 5.56 9.18
N GLU A 36 -33.79 4.62 8.30
CA GLU A 36 -32.66 4.72 7.38
C GLU A 36 -32.94 5.74 6.24
N ALA A 37 -34.19 5.84 5.79
CA ALA A 37 -34.64 6.85 4.82
C ALA A 37 -34.60 8.29 5.36
N ASN A 38 -34.66 8.46 6.68
CA ASN A 38 -34.62 9.77 7.35
C ASN A 38 -33.21 10.17 7.86
N LYS A 39 -32.18 9.36 7.58
CA LYS A 39 -30.81 9.68 7.99
C LYS A 39 -30.26 10.81 7.11
N LYS A 40 -30.07 11.98 7.73
CA LYS A 40 -29.34 13.11 7.13
C LYS A 40 -27.99 12.62 6.60
N ARG A 41 -27.60 13.10 5.43
CA ARG A 41 -26.32 12.77 4.80
C ARG A 41 -25.16 13.12 5.75
N HIS A 42 -24.17 12.24 5.91
CA HIS A 42 -23.00 12.51 6.75
C HIS A 42 -21.78 12.86 5.91
N LEU A 43 -21.05 13.94 6.25
CA LEU A 43 -19.83 14.37 5.57
C LEU A 43 -18.71 14.75 6.55
N ASN A 44 -17.47 14.44 6.18
CA ASN A 44 -16.30 14.82 6.95
C ASN A 44 -15.58 16.00 6.30
N ALA A 45 -15.36 17.08 7.06
CA ALA A 45 -14.70 18.29 6.60
C ALA A 45 -13.42 18.57 7.40
N VAL A 46 -12.28 18.68 6.72
CA VAL A 46 -10.99 19.02 7.36
C VAL A 46 -10.59 20.47 7.11
N PHE A 47 -10.17 21.17 8.16
CA PHE A 47 -9.64 22.53 8.06
C PHE A 47 -8.13 22.48 7.87
N ILE A 48 -7.65 23.03 6.76
CA ILE A 48 -6.23 23.08 6.41
C ILE A 48 -5.80 24.51 6.12
N GLY A 49 -4.56 24.86 6.42
CA GLY A 49 -4.04 26.21 6.19
C GLY A 49 -2.82 26.52 7.05
N HIS A 50 -2.18 27.66 6.77
CA HIS A 50 -1.00 28.13 7.50
C HIS A 50 -1.26 28.32 9.00
N VAL A 51 -0.18 28.37 9.79
CA VAL A 51 -0.24 28.87 11.18
C VAL A 51 -0.85 30.28 11.16
N ASP A 52 -1.64 30.60 12.17
CA ASP A 52 -2.35 31.88 12.34
C ASP A 52 -3.43 32.21 11.31
N ALA A 53 -3.73 31.32 10.35
CA ALA A 53 -4.84 31.51 9.42
C ALA A 53 -6.22 31.51 10.11
N GLY A 54 -6.32 31.05 11.37
CA GLY A 54 -7.54 31.03 12.17
C GLY A 54 -8.44 29.80 11.94
N LYS A 55 -7.85 28.63 11.72
CA LYS A 55 -8.58 27.35 11.49
C LYS A 55 -9.47 26.97 12.67
N SER A 56 -8.87 26.84 13.85
CA SER A 56 -9.55 26.48 15.11
C SER A 56 -10.57 27.53 15.54
N THR A 57 -10.28 28.82 15.28
CA THR A 57 -11.22 29.93 15.49
C THR A 57 -12.48 29.76 14.64
N ILE A 58 -12.33 29.43 13.35
CA ILE A 58 -13.49 29.15 12.47
C ILE A 58 -14.22 27.91 12.95
N GLY A 59 -13.51 26.83 13.32
CA GLY A 59 -14.10 25.61 13.86
C GLY A 59 -14.98 25.87 15.08
N GLY A 60 -14.47 26.60 16.07
CA GLY A 60 -15.23 27.02 17.24
C GLY A 60 -16.42 27.91 16.89
N GLN A 61 -16.26 28.84 15.94
CA GLN A 61 -17.34 29.72 15.50
C GLN A 61 -18.48 28.94 14.83
N ILE A 62 -18.17 27.88 14.07
CA ILE A 62 -19.18 27.00 13.48
C ILE A 62 -19.98 26.30 14.58
N LEU A 63 -19.32 25.79 15.62
CA LEU A 63 -19.98 25.11 16.74
C LEU A 63 -20.86 26.06 17.55
N PHE A 64 -20.41 27.30 17.73
CA PHE A 64 -21.22 28.32 18.35
C PHE A 64 -22.46 28.68 17.52
N LEU A 65 -22.29 28.97 16.23
CA LEU A 65 -23.41 29.35 15.35
C LEU A 65 -24.40 28.21 15.09
N SER A 66 -23.94 26.96 15.15
CA SER A 66 -24.81 25.78 15.04
C SER A 66 -25.53 25.43 16.35
N GLY A 67 -25.27 26.17 17.43
CA GLY A 67 -25.92 25.96 18.74
C GLY A 67 -25.45 24.71 19.47
N GLN A 68 -24.30 24.14 19.09
CA GLN A 68 -23.71 22.98 19.78
C GLN A 68 -22.97 23.37 21.07
N VAL A 69 -22.60 24.66 21.19
CA VAL A 69 -21.90 25.21 22.36
C VAL A 69 -22.76 26.32 22.95
N ASP A 70 -23.05 26.21 24.25
CA ASP A 70 -23.84 27.19 24.97
C ASP A 70 -23.08 28.49 25.24
N ASP A 71 -23.79 29.62 25.26
CA ASP A 71 -23.25 30.95 25.60
C ASP A 71 -22.47 30.95 26.93
N ARG A 72 -22.92 30.16 27.91
CA ARG A 72 -22.28 30.04 29.24
C ARG A 72 -20.87 29.46 29.16
N GLN A 73 -20.68 28.47 28.28
CA GLN A 73 -19.36 27.86 28.10
C GLN A 73 -18.40 28.85 27.43
N ILE A 74 -18.89 29.63 26.47
CA ILE A 74 -18.10 30.65 25.79
C ILE A 74 -17.68 31.77 26.75
N GLN A 75 -18.59 32.26 27.59
CA GLN A 75 -18.24 33.25 28.63
C GLN A 75 -17.16 32.75 29.60
N LYS A 76 -17.18 31.44 29.91
CA LYS A 76 -16.13 30.81 30.72
C LYS A 76 -14.79 30.82 29.99
N TYR A 77 -14.77 30.44 28.71
CA TYR A 77 -13.54 30.45 27.90
C TYR A 77 -13.02 31.86 27.64
N GLU A 78 -13.90 32.84 27.46
CA GLU A 78 -13.53 34.26 27.33
C GLU A 78 -12.84 34.77 28.59
N LYS A 79 -13.40 34.45 29.77
CA LYS A 79 -12.78 34.78 31.06
C LYS A 79 -11.43 34.09 31.23
N GLU A 80 -11.33 32.79 30.93
CA GLU A 80 -10.08 32.04 31.02
C GLU A 80 -9.00 32.60 30.07
N ALA A 81 -9.40 32.92 28.84
CA ALA A 81 -8.51 33.52 27.85
C ALA A 81 -8.03 34.91 28.29
N LYS A 82 -8.92 35.70 28.91
CA LYS A 82 -8.59 37.01 29.49
C LYS A 82 -7.63 36.91 30.67
N ASP A 83 -7.86 35.98 31.58
CA ASP A 83 -6.98 35.73 32.73
C ASP A 83 -5.55 35.32 32.29
N LYS A 84 -5.44 34.69 31.11
CA LYS A 84 -4.18 34.31 30.46
C LYS A 84 -3.63 35.37 29.49
N SER A 85 -4.19 36.59 29.47
CA SER A 85 -3.81 37.70 28.57
C SER A 85 -3.88 37.34 27.06
N ARG A 86 -4.86 36.52 26.69
CA ARG A 86 -5.07 35.95 25.34
C ARG A 86 -6.52 36.08 24.88
N GLU A 87 -7.11 37.25 25.10
CA GLU A 87 -8.53 37.56 24.86
C GLU A 87 -9.03 37.22 23.45
N SER A 88 -8.17 37.14 22.43
CA SER A 88 -8.58 36.83 21.05
C SER A 88 -8.74 35.33 20.74
N TRP A 89 -8.38 34.43 21.66
CA TRP A 89 -8.31 32.97 21.39
C TRP A 89 -9.48 32.18 21.97
N TYR A 90 -10.43 32.82 22.64
CA TYR A 90 -11.55 32.17 23.31
C TYR A 90 -12.33 31.20 22.40
N MET A 91 -12.50 31.55 21.12
CA MET A 91 -13.20 30.70 20.15
C MET A 91 -12.39 29.46 19.76
N ALA A 92 -11.05 29.55 19.75
CA ALA A 92 -10.19 28.39 19.47
C ALA A 92 -10.19 27.37 20.62
N TYR A 93 -10.41 27.81 21.87
CA TYR A 93 -10.43 26.95 23.06
C TYR A 93 -11.56 25.92 23.07
N ILE A 94 -12.57 26.11 22.20
CA ILE A 94 -13.64 25.14 21.95
C ILE A 94 -13.08 23.88 21.29
N MET A 95 -12.16 24.03 20.33
CA MET A 95 -11.52 22.91 19.62
C MET A 95 -10.25 22.44 20.33
N ASP A 96 -9.45 23.38 20.82
CA ASP A 96 -8.20 23.11 21.54
C ASP A 96 -8.50 22.77 23.01
N THR A 97 -8.83 21.51 23.30
CA THR A 97 -9.16 21.05 24.66
C THR A 97 -7.93 20.86 25.53
N ASN A 98 -6.78 20.55 24.93
CA ASN A 98 -5.55 20.23 25.65
C ASN A 98 -4.91 21.50 26.26
N GLU A 99 -4.46 21.42 27.52
CA GLU A 99 -3.83 22.56 28.20
C GLU A 99 -2.56 23.05 27.48
N GLU A 100 -1.78 22.13 26.91
CA GLU A 100 -0.60 22.48 26.12
C GLU A 100 -0.94 23.28 24.86
N GLU A 101 -2.04 22.94 24.18
CA GLU A 101 -2.50 23.65 22.98
C GLU A 101 -2.96 25.05 23.35
N ARG A 102 -3.74 25.17 24.43
CA ARG A 102 -4.18 26.46 24.98
C ARG A 102 -3.00 27.34 25.42
N ALA A 103 -1.94 26.74 25.96
CA ALA A 103 -0.73 27.40 26.41
C ALA A 103 0.21 27.79 25.25
N LYS A 104 0.28 27.01 24.17
CA LYS A 104 1.10 27.33 22.99
C LYS A 104 0.35 28.17 21.95
N GLY A 105 -0.98 28.16 21.96
CA GLY A 105 -1.82 28.83 20.96
C GLY A 105 -1.79 28.16 19.60
N LYS A 106 -1.49 26.87 19.56
CA LYS A 106 -1.32 26.09 18.34
C LYS A 106 -1.87 24.70 18.57
N THR A 107 -2.79 24.30 17.71
CA THR A 107 -3.31 22.94 17.62
C THR A 107 -2.17 21.97 17.28
N VAL A 108 -2.07 20.92 18.09
CA VAL A 108 -1.07 19.85 18.00
C VAL A 108 -1.75 18.58 17.50
N GLU A 109 -2.89 18.23 18.06
CA GLU A 109 -3.70 17.06 17.70
C GLU A 109 -4.89 17.46 16.82
N VAL A 110 -5.52 16.48 16.15
CA VAL A 110 -6.69 16.79 15.32
C VAL A 110 -7.92 16.86 16.20
N GLY A 111 -8.43 18.07 16.41
CA GLY A 111 -9.70 18.30 17.10
C GLY A 111 -10.87 17.75 16.28
N ARG A 112 -11.82 17.07 16.93
CA ARG A 112 -13.02 16.52 16.30
C ARG A 112 -14.25 17.15 16.93
N ALA A 113 -15.17 17.61 16.10
CA ALA A 113 -16.45 18.09 16.57
C ALA A 113 -17.56 17.80 15.56
N HIS A 114 -18.79 17.75 16.03
CA HIS A 114 -19.96 17.41 15.21
C HIS A 114 -20.89 18.62 15.18
N PHE A 115 -21.48 18.89 14.01
CA PHE A 115 -22.56 19.85 13.89
C PHE A 115 -23.55 19.40 12.81
N GLU A 116 -24.78 19.87 12.92
CA GLU A 116 -25.82 19.56 11.95
C GLU A 116 -26.29 20.82 11.22
N THR A 117 -26.47 20.70 9.91
CA THR A 117 -27.25 21.63 9.11
C THR A 117 -28.67 21.09 8.91
N LYS A 118 -29.46 21.76 8.06
CA LYS A 118 -30.83 21.35 7.74
C LYS A 118 -30.87 19.97 7.06
N ASN A 119 -29.91 19.71 6.17
CA ASN A 119 -29.92 18.54 5.30
C ASN A 119 -28.80 17.53 5.62
N THR A 120 -27.73 17.98 6.27
CA THR A 120 -26.47 17.23 6.36
C THR A 120 -25.91 17.27 7.78
N ARG A 121 -25.33 16.16 8.25
CA ARG A 121 -24.49 16.09 9.45
C ARG A 121 -23.04 16.19 9.04
N PHE A 122 -22.27 16.96 9.78
CA PHE A 122 -20.86 17.17 9.49
C PHE A 122 -19.99 16.83 10.69
N THR A 123 -18.92 16.09 10.43
CA THR A 123 -17.79 16.00 11.36
C THR A 123 -16.72 16.99 10.91
N LEU A 124 -16.41 17.96 11.78
CA LEU A 124 -15.31 18.92 11.64
C LEU A 124 -14.02 18.28 12.17
N LEU A 125 -12.97 18.35 11.36
CA LEU A 125 -11.62 17.93 11.72
C LEU A 125 -10.70 19.14 11.66
N ASP A 126 -10.31 19.67 12.82
CA ASP A 126 -9.37 20.79 12.87
C ASP A 126 -7.94 20.27 12.79
N ALA A 127 -7.27 20.51 11.66
CA ALA A 127 -5.94 19.98 11.45
C ALA A 127 -4.86 20.99 11.89
N PRO A 128 -3.76 20.51 12.49
CA PRO A 128 -2.71 21.38 12.98
C PRO A 128 -2.04 22.16 11.85
N GLY A 129 -1.69 23.41 12.14
CA GLY A 129 -1.07 24.31 11.16
C GLY A 129 0.44 24.14 11.05
N HIS A 130 1.12 23.60 12.06
CA HIS A 130 2.58 23.65 12.16
C HIS A 130 3.29 22.54 11.37
N LYS A 131 4.51 22.79 10.87
CA LYS A 131 5.27 21.81 10.06
C LYS A 131 5.58 20.52 10.81
N SER A 132 5.84 20.64 12.12
CA SER A 132 6.15 19.50 12.99
C SER A 132 4.97 18.54 13.16
N TYR A 133 3.73 19.01 12.97
CA TYR A 133 2.51 18.24 13.22
C TYR A 133 1.79 17.82 11.94
N VAL A 134 2.48 17.89 10.79
CA VAL A 134 1.93 17.40 9.52
C VAL A 134 1.51 15.92 9.56
N PRO A 135 2.18 15.00 10.30
CA PRO A 135 1.66 13.63 10.46
C PRO A 135 0.22 13.58 11.01
N ASN A 136 -0.10 14.42 11.99
CA ASN A 136 -1.44 14.53 12.56
C ASN A 136 -2.42 15.11 11.55
N MET A 137 -1.99 16.11 10.76
CA MET A 137 -2.78 16.65 9.65
C MET A 137 -3.10 15.58 8.59
N ILE A 138 -2.17 14.66 8.29
CA ILE A 138 -2.39 13.56 7.34
C ILE A 138 -3.48 12.61 7.88
N SER A 139 -3.41 12.25 9.16
CA SER A 139 -4.44 11.43 9.81
C SER A 139 -5.82 12.09 9.73
N GLY A 140 -5.92 13.39 10.04
CA GLY A 140 -7.17 14.15 9.91
C GLY A 140 -7.68 14.24 8.47
N ALA A 141 -6.81 14.56 7.52
CA ALA A 141 -7.20 14.69 6.12
C ALA A 141 -7.56 13.36 5.44
N SER A 142 -7.05 12.22 5.92
CA SER A 142 -7.46 10.89 5.43
C SER A 142 -8.92 10.54 5.73
N GLN A 143 -9.48 11.10 6.82
CA GLN A 143 -10.89 10.92 7.18
C GLN A 143 -11.82 11.82 6.35
N ALA A 144 -11.28 12.88 5.75
CA ALA A 144 -12.09 13.96 5.19
C ALA A 144 -12.57 13.67 3.76
N ASP A 145 -13.83 14.03 3.50
CA ASP A 145 -14.40 14.03 2.15
C ASP A 145 -14.21 15.41 1.49
N ILE A 146 -14.26 16.47 2.30
CA ILE A 146 -14.16 17.88 1.90
C ILE A 146 -12.98 18.53 2.63
N GLY A 147 -12.19 19.33 1.92
CA GLY A 147 -11.16 20.17 2.52
C GLY A 147 -11.60 21.63 2.56
N VAL A 148 -11.41 22.28 3.70
CA VAL A 148 -11.60 23.72 3.87
C VAL A 148 -10.23 24.36 4.00
N LEU A 149 -9.77 25.02 2.94
CA LEU A 149 -8.50 25.73 2.92
C LEU A 149 -8.68 27.14 3.47
N VAL A 150 -8.20 27.38 4.69
CA VAL A 150 -8.24 28.69 5.34
C VAL A 150 -7.00 29.50 4.97
N ILE A 151 -7.23 30.69 4.41
CA ILE A 151 -6.19 31.63 3.98
C ILE A 151 -6.45 32.96 4.68
N SER A 152 -5.42 33.54 5.32
CA SER A 152 -5.52 34.88 5.89
C SER A 152 -5.47 35.96 4.81
N ALA A 153 -6.37 36.94 4.87
CA ALA A 153 -6.36 38.11 4.01
C ALA A 153 -5.34 39.17 4.45
N ARG A 154 -4.93 39.15 5.73
CA ARG A 154 -4.02 40.13 6.33
C ARG A 154 -2.71 40.22 5.55
N LYS A 155 -2.21 41.44 5.36
CA LYS A 155 -0.93 41.69 4.69
C LYS A 155 0.22 41.12 5.54
N GLY A 156 1.14 40.39 4.92
CA GLY A 156 2.22 39.67 5.61
C GLY A 156 1.89 38.19 5.79
N GLU A 157 0.79 37.87 6.49
CA GLU A 157 0.39 36.48 6.76
C GLU A 157 0.07 35.68 5.49
N PHE A 158 -0.58 36.31 4.50
CA PHE A 158 -0.83 35.68 3.20
C PHE A 158 0.48 35.35 2.47
N GLU A 159 1.40 36.32 2.44
CA GLU A 159 2.67 36.20 1.75
C GLU A 159 3.54 35.10 2.39
N THR A 160 3.67 35.05 3.72
CA THR A 160 4.41 33.99 4.43
C THR A 160 3.79 32.61 4.22
N GLY A 161 2.46 32.53 4.19
CA GLY A 161 1.73 31.29 3.95
C GLY A 161 1.88 30.74 2.53
N PHE A 162 2.15 31.59 1.54
CA PHE A 162 2.23 31.24 0.12
C PHE A 162 3.66 31.08 -0.42
N GLU A 163 4.68 31.51 0.32
CA GLU A 163 6.08 31.33 -0.04
C GLU A 163 6.50 29.85 -0.12
N LYS A 164 7.69 29.57 -0.67
CA LYS A 164 8.22 28.19 -0.80
C LYS A 164 8.34 27.46 0.55
N GLY A 165 8.52 28.21 1.64
CA GLY A 165 8.52 27.68 3.00
C GLY A 165 7.15 27.64 3.67
N GLY A 166 6.09 28.10 3.01
CA GLY A 166 4.74 28.16 3.56
C GLY A 166 4.04 26.80 3.59
N GLN A 167 3.22 26.56 4.63
CA GLN A 167 2.52 25.29 4.83
C GLN A 167 1.30 25.12 3.91
N THR A 168 0.71 26.23 3.44
CA THR A 168 -0.49 26.20 2.58
C THR A 168 -0.25 25.33 1.35
N ARG A 169 0.95 25.39 0.77
CA ARG A 169 1.27 24.60 -0.41
C ARG A 169 1.34 23.11 -0.13
N GLU A 170 2.03 22.76 0.95
CA GLU A 170 2.17 21.37 1.38
C GLU A 170 0.81 20.77 1.75
N HIS A 171 -0.02 21.51 2.49
CA HIS A 171 -1.33 21.05 2.94
C HIS A 171 -2.30 20.79 1.78
N VAL A 172 -2.34 21.67 0.77
CA VAL A 172 -3.20 21.49 -0.41
C VAL A 172 -2.80 20.24 -1.20
N GLN A 173 -1.49 20.03 -1.36
CA GLN A 173 -0.95 18.88 -2.08
C GLN A 173 -1.20 17.56 -1.31
N LEU A 174 -1.06 17.58 0.01
CA LEU A 174 -1.40 16.45 0.89
C LEU A 174 -2.90 16.15 0.85
N ALA A 175 -3.77 17.16 0.93
CA ALA A 175 -5.21 16.97 0.83
C ALA A 175 -5.59 16.30 -0.50
N LYS A 176 -4.98 16.73 -1.61
CA LYS A 176 -5.24 16.11 -2.92
C LYS A 176 -4.81 14.65 -2.95
N THR A 177 -3.65 14.37 -2.36
CA THR A 177 -3.11 13.02 -2.22
C THR A 177 -4.03 12.14 -1.42
N LEU A 178 -4.62 12.63 -0.33
CA LEU A 178 -5.34 11.80 0.62
C LEU A 178 -6.75 11.42 0.19
N GLY A 179 -7.32 12.06 -0.84
CA GLY A 179 -8.71 11.77 -1.18
C GLY A 179 -9.52 12.98 -1.55
N VAL A 180 -9.14 14.13 -1.01
CA VAL A 180 -9.97 15.34 -1.01
C VAL A 180 -10.19 15.82 -2.44
N SER A 181 -11.40 15.61 -2.93
CA SER A 181 -11.78 15.93 -4.30
C SER A 181 -12.25 17.38 -4.40
N LYS A 182 -13.01 17.84 -3.41
CA LYS A 182 -13.59 19.19 -3.30
C LYS A 182 -12.86 20.02 -2.25
N LEU A 183 -12.52 21.25 -2.61
CA LEU A 183 -11.80 22.19 -1.76
C LEU A 183 -12.57 23.52 -1.66
N VAL A 184 -12.96 23.91 -0.46
CA VAL A 184 -13.54 25.24 -0.20
C VAL A 184 -12.42 26.15 0.28
N VAL A 185 -12.10 27.18 -0.49
CA VAL A 185 -11.07 28.16 -0.15
C VAL A 185 -11.72 29.33 0.57
N VAL A 186 -11.38 29.46 1.83
CA VAL A 186 -11.95 30.42 2.75
C VAL A 186 -10.93 31.51 3.03
N VAL A 187 -11.21 32.72 2.55
CA VAL A 187 -10.39 33.91 2.78
C VAL A 187 -10.85 34.56 4.09
N ASN A 188 -10.13 34.28 5.16
CA ASN A 188 -10.41 34.71 6.53
C ASN A 188 -9.75 36.06 6.87
N LYS A 189 -10.16 36.68 7.98
CA LYS A 189 -9.68 37.98 8.48
C LYS A 189 -9.90 39.14 7.49
N MET A 190 -11.00 39.10 6.74
CA MET A 190 -11.36 40.19 5.83
C MET A 190 -11.78 41.47 6.57
N ASP A 191 -12.17 41.34 7.84
CA ASP A 191 -12.52 42.42 8.76
C ASP A 191 -11.31 43.18 9.32
N ASP A 192 -10.10 42.67 9.13
CA ASP A 192 -8.90 43.29 9.65
C ASP A 192 -8.73 44.74 9.13
N PRO A 193 -8.31 45.70 9.98
CA PRO A 193 -8.14 47.11 9.59
C PRO A 193 -7.24 47.33 8.36
N THR A 194 -6.34 46.39 8.07
CA THR A 194 -5.45 46.48 6.91
C THR A 194 -6.10 46.06 5.58
N VAL A 195 -7.27 45.40 5.63
CA VAL A 195 -8.02 44.87 4.48
C VAL A 195 -9.38 45.53 4.33
N ASN A 196 -10.12 45.76 5.42
CA ASN A 196 -11.45 46.40 5.44
C ASN A 196 -12.39 45.89 4.34
N TRP A 197 -12.54 44.58 4.19
CA TRP A 197 -13.38 43.94 3.17
C TRP A 197 -13.10 44.40 1.72
N SER A 198 -11.87 44.83 1.43
CA SER A 198 -11.47 45.31 0.10
C SER A 198 -11.54 44.21 -0.96
N LYS A 199 -12.28 44.48 -2.05
CA LYS A 199 -12.37 43.61 -3.23
C LYS A 199 -11.02 43.40 -3.89
N GLU A 200 -10.19 44.44 -3.98
CA GLU A 200 -8.88 44.37 -4.63
C GLU A 200 -7.95 43.35 -3.95
N ARG A 201 -8.00 43.27 -2.62
CA ARG A 201 -7.21 42.29 -1.87
C ARG A 201 -7.72 40.87 -2.11
N TYR A 202 -9.04 40.67 -2.12
CA TYR A 202 -9.65 39.37 -2.40
C TYR A 202 -9.30 38.88 -3.81
N ASP A 203 -9.51 39.72 -4.83
CA ASP A 203 -9.21 39.39 -6.23
C ASP A 203 -7.72 39.07 -6.41
N LYS A 204 -6.81 39.79 -5.72
CA LYS A 204 -5.37 39.51 -5.72
C LYS A 204 -5.03 38.14 -5.13
N ILE A 205 -5.71 37.73 -4.06
CA ILE A 205 -5.53 36.42 -3.43
C ILE A 205 -6.03 35.33 -4.37
N GLU A 206 -7.23 35.49 -4.93
CA GLU A 206 -7.83 34.55 -5.87
C GLU A 206 -6.94 34.34 -7.11
N GLN A 207 -6.48 35.44 -7.73
CA GLN A 207 -5.60 35.39 -8.91
C GLN A 207 -4.27 34.66 -8.65
N LYS A 208 -3.72 34.74 -7.43
CA LYS A 208 -2.51 34.00 -7.04
C LYS A 208 -2.79 32.54 -6.70
N MET A 209 -3.94 32.24 -6.12
CA MET A 209 -4.32 30.89 -5.70
C MET A 209 -4.75 30.01 -6.87
N VAL A 210 -5.46 30.56 -7.87
CA VAL A 210 -5.96 29.79 -9.01
C VAL A 210 -4.84 29.04 -9.77
N PRO A 211 -3.70 29.67 -10.13
CA PRO A 211 -2.57 28.95 -10.74
C PRO A 211 -2.00 27.85 -9.84
N PHE A 212 -1.92 28.10 -8.53
CA PHE A 212 -1.38 27.15 -7.55
C PHE A 212 -2.29 25.93 -7.35
N LEU A 213 -3.61 26.13 -7.34
CA LEU A 213 -4.57 25.02 -7.25
C LEU A 213 -4.57 24.19 -8.54
N LYS A 214 -4.39 24.83 -9.71
CA LYS A 214 -4.20 24.13 -10.99
C LYS A 214 -2.92 23.29 -11.01
N SER A 215 -1.79 23.82 -10.54
CA SER A 215 -0.54 23.04 -10.45
C SER A 215 -0.68 21.86 -9.49
N SER A 216 -1.50 22.00 -8.45
CA SER A 216 -1.84 20.95 -7.48
C SER A 216 -2.92 19.98 -7.98
N ARG A 217 -3.29 20.03 -9.27
CA ARG A 217 -4.25 19.13 -9.95
C ARG A 217 -5.71 19.23 -9.47
N TYR A 218 -6.12 20.38 -8.92
CA TYR A 218 -7.54 20.67 -8.70
C TYR A 218 -8.17 21.32 -9.91
N ASN A 219 -9.41 20.94 -10.23
CA ASN A 219 -10.18 21.64 -11.25
C ASN A 219 -10.82 22.89 -10.64
N THR A 220 -10.18 24.05 -10.84
CA THR A 220 -10.59 25.33 -10.24
C THR A 220 -12.04 25.75 -10.52
N LYS A 221 -12.69 25.24 -11.59
CA LYS A 221 -14.07 25.62 -11.91
C LYS A 221 -15.14 24.74 -11.27
N LYS A 222 -14.83 23.48 -10.97
CA LYS A 222 -15.81 22.48 -10.49
C LYS A 222 -15.56 22.04 -9.05
N ASP A 223 -14.30 22.07 -8.64
CA ASP A 223 -13.87 21.46 -7.39
C ASP A 223 -13.43 22.48 -6.35
N VAL A 224 -13.33 23.76 -6.74
CA VAL A 224 -12.87 24.85 -5.88
C VAL A 224 -13.93 25.92 -5.79
N ILE A 225 -14.27 26.33 -4.57
CA ILE A 225 -15.20 27.43 -4.29
C ILE A 225 -14.47 28.44 -3.41
N PHE A 226 -14.45 29.72 -3.78
CA PHE A 226 -13.85 30.78 -2.98
C PHE A 226 -14.91 31.53 -2.16
N LEU A 227 -14.63 31.76 -0.88
CA LEU A 227 -15.53 32.44 0.07
C LEU A 227 -14.78 33.46 0.93
N PRO A 228 -15.20 34.74 0.98
CA PRO A 228 -14.68 35.69 1.95
C PRO A 228 -15.45 35.54 3.28
N ILE A 229 -14.74 35.39 4.40
CA ILE A 229 -15.35 35.27 5.73
C ILE A 229 -14.57 36.05 6.79
N SER A 230 -15.19 36.22 7.96
CA SER A 230 -14.49 36.53 9.20
C SER A 230 -14.86 35.50 10.27
N GLY A 231 -13.89 34.65 10.63
CA GLY A 231 -14.10 33.59 11.62
C GLY A 231 -14.28 34.09 13.04
N LEU A 232 -13.75 35.26 13.40
CA LEU A 232 -13.90 35.83 14.75
C LEU A 232 -15.25 36.52 14.95
N MET A 233 -15.73 37.23 13.91
CA MET A 233 -17.01 37.95 13.96
C MET A 233 -18.20 37.09 13.49
N GLY A 234 -17.94 35.91 12.90
CA GLY A 234 -18.99 35.03 12.38
C GLY A 234 -19.65 35.51 11.08
N VAL A 235 -18.98 36.40 10.33
CA VAL A 235 -19.55 37.02 9.11
C VAL A 235 -19.44 36.07 7.91
N ASN A 236 -20.53 35.94 7.16
CA ASN A 236 -20.69 35.06 5.98
C ASN A 236 -20.63 33.54 6.29
N MET A 237 -20.99 33.13 7.50
CA MET A 237 -20.94 31.73 7.94
C MET A 237 -22.30 31.05 7.88
N ASP A 238 -23.20 31.39 8.81
CA ASP A 238 -24.58 30.92 8.83
C ASP A 238 -25.46 31.76 7.87
N LYS A 239 -25.56 33.06 8.16
CA LYS A 239 -26.30 34.02 7.33
C LYS A 239 -25.44 34.51 6.16
N ARG A 240 -26.11 34.78 5.03
CA ARG A 240 -25.51 35.46 3.89
C ARG A 240 -25.01 36.85 4.30
N MET A 241 -23.97 37.28 3.61
CA MET A 241 -23.41 38.63 3.78
C MET A 241 -24.46 39.72 3.62
N ASP A 242 -24.47 40.66 4.55
CA ASP A 242 -25.21 41.90 4.39
C ASP A 242 -24.51 42.78 3.35
N HIS A 243 -25.30 43.33 2.43
CA HIS A 243 -24.83 44.20 1.35
C HIS A 243 -24.16 45.47 1.88
N ASN A 244 -24.47 45.87 3.12
CA ASN A 244 -23.84 47.01 3.78
C ASN A 244 -22.37 46.76 4.16
N VAL A 245 -22.02 45.52 4.53
CA VAL A 245 -20.66 45.15 4.94
C VAL A 245 -19.79 44.90 3.72
N CYS A 246 -20.36 44.26 2.70
CA CYS A 246 -19.64 43.91 1.48
C CYS A 246 -20.53 44.09 0.25
N PRO A 247 -20.50 45.26 -0.41
CA PRO A 247 -21.38 45.56 -1.54
C PRO A 247 -21.10 44.71 -2.78
N TRP A 248 -19.90 44.14 -2.89
CA TRP A 248 -19.44 43.45 -4.09
C TRP A 248 -19.66 41.93 -4.04
N TYR A 249 -19.96 41.36 -2.87
CA TYR A 249 -20.14 39.92 -2.70
C TYR A 249 -21.61 39.58 -2.47
N SER A 250 -22.21 38.84 -3.40
CA SER A 250 -23.59 38.35 -3.30
C SER A 250 -23.67 36.82 -3.41
N GLY A 251 -22.61 36.13 -2.98
CA GLY A 251 -22.52 34.67 -3.00
C GLY A 251 -23.26 34.00 -1.83
N PRO A 252 -23.34 32.65 -1.85
CA PRO A 252 -23.90 31.85 -0.76
C PRO A 252 -23.07 31.94 0.53
N SER A 253 -23.69 31.64 1.67
CA SER A 253 -22.98 31.54 2.96
C SER A 253 -22.15 30.26 3.05
N PHE A 254 -21.25 30.18 4.03
CA PHE A 254 -20.42 28.99 4.24
C PHE A 254 -21.26 27.72 4.43
N PHE A 255 -22.33 27.77 5.24
CA PHE A 255 -23.19 26.61 5.47
C PHE A 255 -23.96 26.19 4.20
N GLU A 256 -24.46 27.16 3.42
CA GLU A 256 -25.09 26.88 2.14
C GLU A 256 -24.12 26.21 1.15
N VAL A 257 -22.86 26.66 1.12
CA VAL A 257 -21.83 26.03 0.29
C VAL A 257 -21.56 24.61 0.73
N LEU A 258 -21.39 24.36 2.04
CA LEU A 258 -21.17 23.00 2.54
C LEU A 258 -22.31 22.05 2.18
N ASP A 259 -23.56 22.50 2.30
CA ASP A 259 -24.74 21.70 1.92
C ASP A 259 -24.85 21.48 0.41
N SER A 260 -24.39 22.43 -0.41
CA SER A 260 -24.38 22.29 -1.88
C SER A 260 -23.35 21.31 -2.41
N ILE A 261 -22.36 20.90 -1.59
CA ILE A 261 -21.28 20.04 -2.06
C ILE A 261 -21.76 18.60 -2.18
N GLU A 262 -21.81 18.12 -3.41
CA GLU A 262 -21.99 16.70 -3.73
C GLU A 262 -20.62 15.98 -3.68
N VAL A 263 -20.57 14.92 -2.87
CA VAL A 263 -19.41 14.04 -2.71
C VAL A 263 -19.69 12.78 -3.53
N PRO A 264 -18.66 12.16 -4.15
CA PRO A 264 -18.84 10.95 -4.96
C PRO A 264 -19.61 9.87 -4.19
N PRO A 265 -20.45 9.08 -4.89
CA PRO A 265 -21.19 8.00 -4.28
C PRO A 265 -20.22 7.00 -3.63
N ARG A 266 -20.53 6.63 -2.38
CA ARG A 266 -19.73 5.70 -1.59
C ARG A 266 -19.98 4.27 -2.06
N ASP A 267 -18.92 3.46 -2.10
CA ASP A 267 -18.98 2.11 -2.66
C ASP A 267 -19.56 1.10 -1.65
N ASN A 268 -20.58 0.34 -2.06
CA ASN A 268 -21.21 -0.74 -1.29
C ASN A 268 -20.40 -2.05 -1.33
N GLY A 269 -19.09 -1.95 -1.54
CA GLY A 269 -18.16 -3.06 -1.57
C GLY A 269 -17.95 -3.76 -0.21
N PRO A 270 -16.92 -4.60 -0.10
CA PRO A 270 -16.59 -5.30 1.14
C PRO A 270 -16.26 -4.33 2.26
N PHE A 271 -16.67 -4.68 3.48
CA PHE A 271 -16.44 -3.85 4.66
C PHE A 271 -14.95 -3.57 4.88
N ARG A 272 -14.60 -2.28 4.97
CA ARG A 272 -13.25 -1.79 5.25
C ARG A 272 -13.32 -0.56 6.13
N MET A 273 -12.73 -0.64 7.32
CA MET A 273 -12.65 0.45 8.27
C MET A 273 -11.23 0.53 8.83
N PRO A 274 -10.41 1.48 8.35
CA PRO A 274 -9.13 1.79 8.98
C PRO A 274 -9.35 2.29 10.41
N ILE A 275 -8.63 1.69 11.36
CA ILE A 275 -8.64 2.08 12.77
C ILE A 275 -7.72 3.28 12.92
N ILE A 276 -8.23 4.32 13.57
CA ILE A 276 -7.54 5.59 13.76
C ILE A 276 -7.09 5.71 15.20
N ASP A 277 -7.99 5.32 16.11
CA ASP A 277 -7.76 5.37 17.54
C ASP A 277 -8.41 4.17 18.24
N LYS A 278 -7.91 3.85 19.43
CA LYS A 278 -8.38 2.73 20.25
C LYS A 278 -8.35 3.11 21.73
N PHE A 279 -9.34 2.65 22.48
CA PHE A 279 -9.36 2.79 23.93
C PHE A 279 -10.14 1.64 24.57
N LYS A 280 -9.98 1.50 25.89
CA LYS A 280 -10.61 0.44 26.67
C LYS A 280 -11.87 0.97 27.35
N ASP A 281 -13.01 0.37 27.04
CA ASP A 281 -14.29 0.66 27.67
C ASP A 281 -15.18 -0.60 27.67
N MET A 282 -15.23 -1.30 28.82
CA MET A 282 -15.91 -2.58 29.01
C MET A 282 -15.66 -3.57 27.85
N GLY A 283 -14.43 -3.58 27.35
CA GLY A 283 -14.01 -4.20 26.10
C GLY A 283 -13.06 -3.28 25.33
N THR A 284 -12.66 -3.70 24.13
CA THR A 284 -11.82 -2.89 23.24
C THR A 284 -12.72 -2.08 22.31
N VAL A 285 -12.61 -0.75 22.35
CA VAL A 285 -13.35 0.14 21.45
C VAL A 285 -12.37 0.71 20.43
N VAL A 286 -12.69 0.52 19.15
CA VAL A 286 -11.90 1.04 18.03
C VAL A 286 -12.69 2.11 17.30
N MET A 287 -12.02 3.20 16.96
CA MET A 287 -12.59 4.32 16.24
C MET A 287 -12.04 4.37 14.83
N GLY A 288 -12.91 4.57 13.84
CA GLY A 288 -12.50 4.68 12.46
C GLY A 288 -13.60 5.16 11.54
N LYS A 289 -13.20 5.62 10.36
CA LYS A 289 -14.13 5.93 9.27
C LYS A 289 -14.38 4.68 8.46
N VAL A 290 -15.65 4.37 8.18
CA VAL A 290 -15.98 3.28 7.26
C VAL A 290 -15.71 3.76 5.83
N GLU A 291 -14.77 3.18 5.12
CA GLU A 291 -14.48 3.57 3.73
C GLU A 291 -15.36 2.81 2.74
N SER A 292 -15.77 1.57 3.06
CA SER A 292 -16.68 0.79 2.22
C SER A 292 -17.43 -0.26 3.04
N GLY A 293 -18.59 -0.67 2.53
CA GLY A 293 -19.48 -1.67 3.13
C GLY A 293 -20.32 -1.14 4.29
N SER A 294 -21.14 -2.02 4.85
CA SER A 294 -21.95 -1.76 6.04
C SER A 294 -21.60 -2.75 7.14
N ILE A 295 -21.79 -2.34 8.39
CA ILE A 295 -21.55 -3.15 9.58
C ILE A 295 -22.82 -3.21 10.43
N LYS A 296 -23.10 -4.38 10.99
CA LYS A 296 -24.20 -4.62 11.93
C LYS A 296 -23.68 -5.15 13.26
N GLU A 297 -24.42 -4.88 14.33
CA GLU A 297 -24.15 -5.50 15.63
C GLU A 297 -24.23 -7.03 15.53
N GLY A 298 -23.26 -7.73 16.11
CA GLY A 298 -23.13 -9.19 16.01
C GLY A 298 -22.28 -9.69 14.84
N ASP A 299 -21.87 -8.83 13.91
CA ASP A 299 -21.05 -9.23 12.78
C ASP A 299 -19.68 -9.78 13.22
N SER A 300 -19.21 -10.80 12.49
CA SER A 300 -17.86 -11.34 12.65
C SER A 300 -16.95 -10.76 11.58
N LEU A 301 -15.95 -9.99 12.02
CA LEU A 301 -14.97 -9.29 11.20
C LEU A 301 -13.57 -9.84 11.45
N ILE A 302 -12.60 -9.40 10.66
CA ILE A 302 -11.19 -9.75 10.84
C ILE A 302 -10.33 -8.49 10.86
N ILE A 303 -9.45 -8.39 11.86
CA ILE A 303 -8.44 -7.32 11.94
C ILE A 303 -7.23 -7.74 11.12
N MET A 304 -6.92 -6.93 10.10
CA MET A 304 -5.69 -7.02 9.33
C MET A 304 -4.71 -5.96 9.84
N PRO A 305 -3.40 -6.26 9.95
CA PRO A 305 -2.67 -7.38 9.33
C PRO A 305 -2.57 -8.67 10.17
N ASN A 306 -2.93 -8.66 11.47
CA ASN A 306 -2.74 -9.82 12.38
C ASN A 306 -3.62 -11.04 12.03
N LYS A 307 -4.67 -10.85 11.22
CA LYS A 307 -5.66 -11.89 10.84
C LYS A 307 -6.43 -12.44 12.03
N GLU A 308 -6.72 -11.59 13.00
CA GLU A 308 -7.46 -11.97 14.20
C GLU A 308 -8.97 -11.78 14.00
N PRO A 309 -9.78 -12.84 14.22
CA PRO A 309 -11.22 -12.73 14.11
C PRO A 309 -11.80 -12.00 15.32
N VAL A 310 -12.66 -11.02 15.08
CA VAL A 310 -13.31 -10.23 16.12
C VAL A 310 -14.82 -10.19 15.91
N LYS A 311 -15.56 -10.06 17.02
CA LYS A 311 -17.02 -9.90 16.98
C LYS A 311 -17.42 -8.52 17.43
N VAL A 312 -18.34 -7.92 16.67
CA VAL A 312 -18.91 -6.61 16.95
C VAL A 312 -20.00 -6.75 18.01
N VAL A 313 -19.82 -6.08 19.16
CA VAL A 313 -20.80 -6.09 20.26
C VAL A 313 -21.75 -4.92 20.16
N ALA A 314 -21.22 -3.73 19.89
CA ALA A 314 -21.99 -2.50 19.80
C ALA A 314 -21.35 -1.54 18.81
N ILE A 315 -22.17 -0.75 18.13
CA ILE A 315 -21.72 0.30 17.22
C ILE A 315 -22.29 1.63 17.73
N PHE A 316 -21.43 2.64 17.80
CA PHE A 316 -21.83 4.01 18.14
C PHE A 316 -21.48 4.92 16.97
N CYS A 317 -22.47 5.67 16.50
CA CYS A 317 -22.28 6.78 15.59
C CYS A 317 -22.22 8.04 16.46
N ASP A 318 -21.04 8.66 16.55
CA ASP A 318 -20.77 9.77 17.47
C ASP A 318 -21.02 9.39 18.95
N GLU A 319 -22.16 9.79 19.52
CA GLU A 319 -22.59 9.45 20.88
C GLU A 319 -23.79 8.49 20.92
N ASP A 320 -24.48 8.29 19.78
CA ASP A 320 -25.68 7.49 19.70
C ASP A 320 -25.36 6.02 19.35
N LYS A 321 -25.96 5.09 20.11
CA LYS A 321 -25.85 3.66 19.81
C LYS A 321 -26.73 3.32 18.60
N VAL A 322 -26.14 2.71 17.58
CA VAL A 322 -26.82 2.32 16.33
C VAL A 322 -26.64 0.82 16.06
N LYS A 323 -27.69 0.16 15.57
CA LYS A 323 -27.62 -1.28 15.22
C LYS A 323 -26.85 -1.55 13.92
N ARG A 324 -26.91 -0.60 12.99
CA ARG A 324 -26.30 -0.68 11.66
C ARG A 324 -25.67 0.66 11.31
N ALA A 325 -24.52 0.61 10.65
CA ALA A 325 -23.86 1.79 10.11
C ALA A 325 -23.40 1.57 8.67
N GLY A 326 -23.44 2.66 7.90
CA GLY A 326 -23.12 2.70 6.48
C GLY A 326 -21.73 3.27 6.19
N PRO A 327 -21.33 3.34 4.92
CA PRO A 327 -20.04 3.89 4.53
C PRO A 327 -19.97 5.40 4.76
N GLY A 328 -18.80 5.84 5.21
CA GLY A 328 -18.35 7.21 5.46
C GLY A 328 -18.92 7.87 6.72
N GLU A 329 -19.52 7.08 7.60
CA GLU A 329 -19.75 7.46 8.99
C GLU A 329 -18.46 7.22 9.80
N ASN A 330 -18.21 8.07 10.80
CA ASN A 330 -17.16 7.83 11.79
C ASN A 330 -17.78 7.02 12.92
N LEU A 331 -17.28 5.81 13.13
CA LEU A 331 -17.86 4.88 14.08
C LEU A 331 -16.91 4.61 15.23
N ARG A 332 -17.49 4.42 16.41
CA ARG A 332 -16.85 3.75 17.54
C ARG A 332 -17.44 2.36 17.64
N VAL A 333 -16.63 1.35 17.39
CA VAL A 333 -17.07 -0.05 17.36
C VAL A 333 -16.47 -0.75 18.57
N ARG A 334 -17.35 -1.28 19.43
CA ARG A 334 -16.93 -2.14 20.54
C ARG A 334 -16.77 -3.56 20.02
N ILE A 335 -15.57 -4.09 20.15
CA ILE A 335 -15.20 -5.42 19.66
C ILE A 335 -14.79 -6.35 20.81
N THR A 336 -14.98 -7.65 20.58
CA THR A 336 -14.56 -8.73 21.48
C THR A 336 -13.71 -9.74 20.74
N GLY A 337 -12.82 -10.41 21.47
CA GLY A 337 -11.91 -11.43 20.95
C GLY A 337 -10.45 -10.99 20.80
N ILE A 338 -10.15 -9.71 21.08
CA ILE A 338 -8.81 -9.14 21.02
C ILE A 338 -8.63 -8.09 22.12
N GLU A 339 -7.41 -7.99 22.65
CA GLU A 339 -7.05 -6.96 23.61
C GLU A 339 -6.67 -5.64 22.92
N ASP A 340 -6.68 -4.55 23.67
CA ASP A 340 -6.30 -3.24 23.13
C ASP A 340 -4.81 -3.19 22.78
N GLU A 341 -3.96 -3.96 23.46
CA GLU A 341 -2.51 -4.02 23.21
C GLU A 341 -2.15 -4.58 21.83
N ASP A 342 -2.93 -5.53 21.31
CA ASP A 342 -2.67 -6.21 20.03
C ASP A 342 -3.10 -5.41 18.79
N ILE A 343 -3.87 -4.34 18.98
CA ILE A 343 -4.35 -3.47 17.90
C ILE A 343 -3.42 -2.27 17.75
N LEU A 344 -3.04 -1.88 16.55
CA LEU A 344 -2.36 -0.60 16.32
C LEU A 344 -3.22 0.35 15.47
N SER A 345 -3.01 1.65 15.67
CA SER A 345 -3.58 2.67 14.78
C SER A 345 -3.05 2.45 13.37
N GLY A 346 -3.96 2.39 12.40
CA GLY A 346 -3.68 2.05 11.01
C GLY A 346 -3.96 0.60 10.62
N PHE A 347 -4.28 -0.27 11.58
CA PHE A 347 -4.87 -1.58 11.27
C PHE A 347 -6.24 -1.41 10.62
N VAL A 348 -6.68 -2.40 9.84
CA VAL A 348 -7.94 -2.31 9.09
C VAL A 348 -8.87 -3.42 9.55
N LEU A 349 -10.05 -3.03 10.04
CA LEU A 349 -11.17 -3.95 10.20
C LEU A 349 -11.74 -4.26 8.82
N SER A 350 -11.76 -5.55 8.48
CA SER A 350 -12.19 -6.02 7.17
C SER A 350 -13.20 -7.16 7.27
N SER A 351 -13.96 -7.36 6.20
CA SER A 351 -14.85 -8.50 6.07
C SER A 351 -14.06 -9.82 5.99
N THR A 352 -14.60 -10.88 6.61
CA THR A 352 -14.02 -12.23 6.58
C THR A 352 -14.02 -12.85 5.17
N VAL A 353 -14.97 -12.47 4.31
CA VAL A 353 -15.12 -13.03 2.95
C VAL A 353 -14.03 -12.53 2.01
N LYS A 354 -13.67 -11.25 2.12
CA LYS A 354 -12.65 -10.61 1.29
C LYS A 354 -11.75 -9.72 2.17
N PRO A 355 -10.79 -10.31 2.90
CA PRO A 355 -9.90 -9.56 3.76
C PRO A 355 -8.95 -8.69 2.94
N VAL A 356 -8.51 -7.58 3.55
CA VAL A 356 -7.52 -6.68 2.95
C VAL A 356 -6.16 -7.37 2.90
N ALA A 357 -5.40 -7.16 1.83
CA ALA A 357 -4.06 -7.74 1.70
C ALA A 357 -3.06 -7.00 2.60
N ALA A 358 -2.29 -7.75 3.38
CA ALA A 358 -1.15 -7.26 4.14
C ALA A 358 0.15 -7.54 3.38
N VAL A 359 0.96 -6.51 3.15
CA VAL A 359 2.20 -6.59 2.36
C VAL A 359 3.34 -5.89 3.08
N THR A 360 4.56 -6.42 2.89
CA THR A 360 5.81 -5.76 3.32
C THR A 360 6.54 -5.12 2.14
N GLU A 361 6.19 -5.51 0.91
CA GLU A 361 6.80 -4.99 -0.31
C GLU A 361 5.75 -4.76 -1.39
N PHE A 362 5.86 -3.62 -2.06
CA PHE A 362 4.95 -3.26 -3.13
C PHE A 362 5.60 -2.33 -4.15
N VAL A 363 4.99 -2.28 -5.33
CA VAL A 363 5.40 -1.41 -6.43
C VAL A 363 4.42 -0.25 -6.53
N ALA A 364 4.97 0.95 -6.55
CA ALA A 364 4.19 2.17 -6.54
C ALA A 364 4.75 3.22 -7.49
N GLN A 365 3.85 4.08 -7.96
CA GLN A 365 4.18 5.23 -8.78
C GLN A 365 4.33 6.44 -7.86
N LEU A 366 5.57 6.89 -7.71
CA LEU A 366 5.96 8.10 -6.99
C LEU A 366 5.92 9.31 -7.92
N GLN A 367 5.34 10.40 -7.43
CA GLN A 367 5.53 11.72 -7.98
C GLN A 367 6.30 12.56 -6.96
N ILE A 368 7.53 12.94 -7.31
CA ILE A 368 8.39 13.74 -6.43
C ILE A 368 7.95 15.20 -6.52
N ILE A 369 7.65 15.82 -5.38
CA ILE A 369 7.18 17.21 -5.31
C ILE A 369 8.27 18.14 -4.78
N GLY A 370 9.00 17.67 -3.77
CA GLY A 370 9.96 18.48 -3.04
C GLY A 370 11.05 17.63 -2.43
N LEU A 371 12.15 17.47 -3.15
CA LEU A 371 13.40 17.02 -2.54
C LEU A 371 14.11 18.21 -1.88
N PRO A 372 14.76 18.01 -0.72
CA PRO A 372 15.72 18.99 -0.18
C PRO A 372 16.73 19.38 -1.27
N GLU A 373 17.16 20.65 -1.32
CA GLU A 373 17.94 21.21 -2.45
C GLU A 373 19.25 20.46 -2.78
N LYS A 374 19.75 19.61 -1.87
CA LYS A 374 20.95 18.79 -2.05
C LYS A 374 20.68 17.28 -2.08
N ALA A 375 19.43 16.85 -1.90
CA ALA A 375 19.08 15.44 -1.85
C ALA A 375 18.63 14.94 -3.23
N VAL A 376 19.11 13.74 -3.57
CA VAL A 376 18.68 13.04 -4.78
C VAL A 376 18.11 11.69 -4.34
N LEU A 377 16.96 11.32 -4.91
CA LEU A 377 16.34 10.05 -4.59
C LEU A 377 17.05 8.93 -5.36
N THR A 378 17.68 8.02 -4.63
CA THR A 378 18.41 6.84 -5.14
C THR A 378 17.82 5.56 -4.55
N ALA A 379 18.21 4.39 -5.08
CA ALA A 379 17.95 3.12 -4.41
C ALA A 379 18.62 3.10 -3.02
N GLY A 380 17.95 2.49 -2.04
CA GLY A 380 18.33 2.48 -0.61
C GLY A 380 17.89 3.72 0.16
N TYR A 381 17.11 4.62 -0.44
CA TYR A 381 16.66 5.83 0.25
C TYR A 381 15.58 5.50 1.29
N LYS A 382 15.81 5.94 2.54
CA LYS A 382 14.89 5.75 3.66
C LYS A 382 13.92 6.92 3.79
N ALA A 383 12.65 6.63 3.98
CA ALA A 383 11.59 7.61 4.15
C ALA A 383 10.52 7.10 5.11
N ILE A 384 9.70 8.02 5.63
CA ILE A 384 8.51 7.67 6.42
C ILE A 384 7.31 7.62 5.47
N LEU A 385 6.66 6.46 5.45
CA LEU A 385 5.44 6.18 4.74
C LEU A 385 4.23 6.52 5.61
N HIS A 386 3.33 7.35 5.08
CA HIS A 386 2.03 7.57 5.70
C HIS A 386 0.91 7.01 4.81
N ILE A 387 0.11 6.12 5.37
CA ILE A 387 -1.10 5.52 4.76
C ILE A 387 -2.22 5.61 5.79
N HIS A 388 -3.24 6.42 5.54
CA HIS A 388 -4.30 6.69 6.53
C HIS A 388 -3.71 7.10 7.89
N ALA A 389 -3.91 6.27 8.91
CA ALA A 389 -3.36 6.42 10.26
C ALA A 389 -2.04 5.67 10.48
N VAL A 390 -1.61 4.82 9.53
CA VAL A 390 -0.32 4.11 9.59
C VAL A 390 0.82 5.09 9.34
N VAL A 391 1.82 5.08 10.22
CA VAL A 391 3.09 5.76 10.05
C VAL A 391 4.19 4.73 10.19
N GLU A 392 4.86 4.41 9.09
CA GLU A 392 5.83 3.33 9.05
C GLU A 392 7.10 3.74 8.32
N GLU A 393 8.24 3.21 8.75
CA GLU A 393 9.51 3.42 8.07
C GLU A 393 9.59 2.53 6.82
N CYS A 394 10.03 3.13 5.71
CA CYS A 394 10.16 2.45 4.43
C CYS A 394 11.50 2.74 3.75
N GLU A 395 11.93 1.79 2.94
CA GLU A 395 13.13 1.87 2.12
C GLU A 395 12.77 1.66 0.65
N ILE A 396 13.26 2.55 -0.22
CA ILE A 396 13.08 2.46 -1.66
C ILE A 396 14.16 1.53 -2.21
N MET A 397 13.80 0.28 -2.47
CA MET A 397 14.75 -0.76 -2.87
C MET A 397 15.28 -0.57 -4.29
N GLU A 398 14.38 -0.25 -5.23
CA GLU A 398 14.74 -0.13 -6.64
C GLU A 398 13.90 0.94 -7.35
N LEU A 399 14.54 1.70 -8.24
CA LEU A 399 13.89 2.62 -9.17
C LEU A 399 13.75 1.92 -10.53
N ILE A 400 12.52 1.56 -10.87
CA ILE A 400 12.22 0.72 -12.04
C ILE A 400 12.24 1.55 -13.31
N SER A 401 11.42 2.61 -13.36
CA SER A 401 11.29 3.45 -14.56
C SER A 401 10.81 4.85 -14.21
N GLU A 402 11.28 5.85 -14.96
CA GLU A 402 10.76 7.21 -14.86
C GLU A 402 9.45 7.30 -15.66
N ILE A 403 8.50 8.07 -15.15
CA ILE A 403 7.17 8.22 -15.72
C ILE A 403 7.03 9.64 -16.22
N ASP A 404 6.53 9.77 -17.43
CA ASP A 404 6.14 11.07 -17.96
C ASP A 404 4.83 11.54 -17.30
N MET A 405 4.84 12.76 -16.76
CA MET A 405 3.74 13.31 -15.98
C MET A 405 2.48 13.60 -16.80
N GLU A 406 2.62 13.82 -18.11
CA GLU A 406 1.48 14.11 -18.99
C GLU A 406 0.82 12.81 -19.50
N THR A 407 1.64 11.86 -19.96
CA THR A 407 1.14 10.60 -20.54
C THR A 407 0.87 9.52 -19.50
N ARG A 408 1.41 9.64 -18.28
CA ARG A 408 1.36 8.64 -17.19
C ARG A 408 1.91 7.26 -17.59
N GLU A 409 2.65 7.18 -18.68
CA GLU A 409 3.27 5.94 -19.14
C GLU A 409 4.74 5.88 -18.69
N PRO A 410 5.23 4.69 -18.30
CA PRO A 410 6.64 4.51 -17.99
C PRO A 410 7.46 4.72 -19.26
N MET A 411 8.46 5.60 -19.19
CA MET A 411 9.38 5.83 -20.29
C MET A 411 10.17 4.55 -20.59
N LYS A 412 10.15 4.11 -21.85
CA LYS A 412 10.83 2.88 -22.28
C LYS A 412 12.35 3.08 -22.26
N ASN A 413 13.04 2.13 -21.62
CA ASN A 413 14.49 1.84 -21.76
C ASN A 413 15.50 2.73 -21.02
N LYS A 414 15.21 3.24 -19.82
CA LYS A 414 16.26 3.80 -18.96
C LYS A 414 16.16 3.25 -17.54
N ARG A 415 17.14 2.45 -17.12
CA ARG A 415 17.34 2.15 -15.68
C ARG A 415 17.66 3.47 -15.01
N VAL A 416 16.78 3.90 -14.11
CA VAL A 416 16.89 5.20 -13.44
C VAL A 416 17.81 5.03 -12.25
N ARG A 417 19.00 5.65 -12.29
CA ARG A 417 19.94 5.61 -11.15
C ARG A 417 19.56 6.59 -10.04
N PHE A 418 18.94 7.70 -10.44
CA PHE A 418 18.59 8.78 -9.54
C PHE A 418 17.46 9.62 -10.14
N VAL A 419 16.60 10.19 -9.29
CA VAL A 419 15.45 11.01 -9.71
C VAL A 419 15.60 12.43 -9.18
N LYS A 420 15.30 13.41 -10.04
CA LYS A 420 15.29 14.84 -9.69
C LYS A 420 13.92 15.30 -9.23
N ASN A 421 13.87 16.47 -8.61
CA ASN A 421 12.62 17.05 -8.14
C ASN A 421 11.62 17.26 -9.29
N GLY A 422 10.35 16.97 -9.04
CA GLY A 422 9.27 17.07 -10.03
C GLY A 422 9.04 15.83 -10.90
N ALA A 423 9.98 14.88 -10.99
CA ALA A 423 9.80 13.72 -11.85
C ALA A 423 8.90 12.63 -11.23
N GLY A 424 8.22 11.87 -12.09
CA GLY A 424 7.49 10.66 -11.73
C GLY A 424 8.38 9.43 -11.85
N VAL A 425 8.29 8.47 -10.93
CA VAL A 425 9.07 7.23 -10.98
C VAL A 425 8.25 6.05 -10.47
N VAL A 426 8.35 4.90 -11.12
CA VAL A 426 7.90 3.62 -10.58
C VAL A 426 9.03 3.07 -9.72
N CYS A 427 8.76 2.79 -8.46
CA CYS A 427 9.74 2.20 -7.55
C CYS A 427 9.16 1.01 -6.78
N ARG A 428 10.06 0.15 -6.31
CA ARG A 428 9.73 -0.89 -5.32
C ARG A 428 10.05 -0.36 -3.93
N ILE A 429 9.06 -0.37 -3.05
CA ILE A 429 9.17 0.09 -1.67
C ILE A 429 9.04 -1.14 -0.76
N GLN A 430 9.92 -1.21 0.22
CA GLN A 430 9.88 -2.18 1.32
C GLN A 430 9.59 -1.43 2.62
N VAL A 431 8.75 -2.00 3.47
CA VAL A 431 8.45 -1.50 4.81
C VAL A 431 8.93 -2.50 5.86
N THR A 432 9.22 -2.01 7.06
CA THR A 432 9.69 -2.83 8.18
C THR A 432 8.58 -3.76 8.69
N ASN A 433 7.39 -3.21 8.97
CA ASN A 433 6.23 -3.96 9.45
C ASN A 433 5.24 -4.25 8.33
N SER A 434 4.43 -5.30 8.49
CA SER A 434 3.38 -5.61 7.52
C SER A 434 2.26 -4.58 7.58
N ILE A 435 1.92 -3.99 6.43
CA ILE A 435 0.88 -2.95 6.34
C ILE A 435 -0.25 -3.37 5.41
N CYS A 436 -1.44 -2.84 5.65
CA CYS A 436 -2.61 -3.09 4.82
C CYS A 436 -2.66 -2.10 3.66
N VAL A 437 -2.47 -2.58 2.42
CA VAL A 437 -2.48 -1.73 1.22
C VAL A 437 -3.19 -2.45 0.08
N GLU A 438 -4.00 -1.72 -0.68
CA GLU A 438 -4.67 -2.24 -1.87
C GLU A 438 -4.25 -1.47 -3.13
N LYS A 439 -4.47 -2.09 -4.28
CA LYS A 439 -4.22 -1.42 -5.56
C LYS A 439 -5.11 -0.19 -5.67
N PHE A 440 -4.55 0.90 -6.18
CA PHE A 440 -5.29 2.14 -6.40
C PHE A 440 -6.50 1.95 -7.33
N SER A 441 -6.44 1.02 -8.28
CA SER A 441 -7.55 0.69 -9.18
C SER A 441 -8.73 0.05 -8.46
N ASP A 442 -8.46 -0.71 -7.40
CA ASP A 442 -9.45 -1.53 -6.71
C ASP A 442 -10.04 -0.74 -5.54
N PHE A 443 -9.16 -0.06 -4.78
CA PHE A 443 -9.56 0.78 -3.68
C PHE A 443 -8.66 2.03 -3.57
N PRO A 444 -9.09 3.17 -4.16
CA PRO A 444 -8.29 4.38 -4.19
C PRO A 444 -7.88 4.90 -2.82
N GLN A 445 -8.68 4.65 -1.78
CA GLN A 445 -8.42 5.16 -0.44
C GLN A 445 -7.23 4.44 0.21
N LEU A 446 -7.19 3.10 0.19
CA LEU A 446 -6.06 2.31 0.72
C LEU A 446 -4.86 2.25 -0.24
N GLY A 447 -5.01 2.70 -1.49
CA GLY A 447 -3.94 2.74 -2.47
C GLY A 447 -3.16 4.05 -2.54
N ARG A 448 -3.58 5.11 -1.82
CA ARG A 448 -2.89 6.40 -1.78
C ARG A 448 -2.01 6.50 -0.55
N PHE A 449 -0.82 7.07 -0.74
CA PHE A 449 0.11 7.27 0.36
C PHE A 449 1.07 8.41 0.09
N THR A 450 1.71 8.89 1.15
CA THR A 450 2.70 9.97 1.08
C THR A 450 4.02 9.53 1.67
N LEU A 451 5.13 9.95 1.06
CA LEU A 451 6.47 9.77 1.61
C LEU A 451 7.02 11.08 2.16
N ARG A 452 7.57 11.04 3.36
CA ARG A 452 8.18 12.19 4.04
C ARG A 452 9.60 11.89 4.49
N THR A 453 10.48 12.90 4.44
CA THR A 453 11.81 12.87 5.06
C THR A 453 12.13 14.22 5.68
N GLU A 454 12.76 14.21 6.86
CA GLU A 454 13.24 15.42 7.56
C GLU A 454 12.20 16.56 7.64
N GLY A 455 10.92 16.20 7.83
CA GLY A 455 9.83 17.17 7.97
C GLY A 455 9.32 17.78 6.65
N SER A 456 9.79 17.32 5.49
CA SER A 456 9.31 17.75 4.17
C SER A 456 8.64 16.60 3.41
N LEU A 457 7.59 16.92 2.65
CA LEU A 457 6.92 15.98 1.74
C LEU A 457 7.83 15.69 0.53
N LEU A 458 8.32 14.46 0.43
CA LEU A 458 9.14 14.02 -0.71
C LEU A 458 8.29 13.82 -1.96
N GLY A 459 7.15 13.16 -1.81
CA GLY A 459 6.33 12.79 -2.94
C GLY A 459 4.95 12.26 -2.58
N THR A 460 4.07 12.37 -3.56
CA THR A 460 2.74 11.78 -3.60
C THR A 460 2.84 10.44 -4.30
N THR A 461 2.19 9.40 -3.77
CA THR A 461 2.31 8.07 -4.35
C THR A 461 0.96 7.40 -4.54
N MET A 462 0.87 6.59 -5.60
CA MET A 462 -0.24 5.68 -5.82
C MET A 462 0.31 4.25 -5.94
N MET A 463 -0.25 3.33 -5.17
CA MET A 463 0.09 1.91 -5.23
C MET A 463 -0.45 1.32 -6.54
N VAL A 464 0.45 0.78 -7.35
CA VAL A 464 0.11 0.19 -8.66
C VAL A 464 -0.13 -1.31 -8.49
N SER A 465 0.73 -1.98 -7.74
CA SER A 465 0.60 -3.42 -7.51
C SER A 465 1.36 -3.89 -6.27
N PRO A 466 0.84 -4.87 -5.53
CA PRO A 466 1.65 -5.62 -4.57
C PRO A 466 2.79 -6.36 -5.31
N ALA A 467 3.96 -6.47 -4.68
CA ALA A 467 5.17 -6.99 -5.34
C ALA A 467 5.01 -8.44 -5.86
N SER A 468 4.03 -9.18 -5.33
CA SER A 468 3.65 -10.53 -5.80
C SER A 468 3.06 -10.58 -7.22
N TRP A 469 2.82 -9.44 -7.89
CA TRP A 469 2.18 -9.38 -9.22
C TRP A 469 3.06 -8.86 -10.38
N VAL A 470 4.36 -8.63 -10.19
CA VAL A 470 5.26 -8.17 -11.28
C VAL A 470 5.88 -9.32 -12.09
N LEU A 471 5.27 -10.50 -12.05
CA LEU A 471 5.47 -11.56 -13.06
C LEU A 471 4.20 -11.76 -13.90
N SER A 472 3.76 -10.72 -14.61
CA SER A 472 2.82 -10.85 -15.74
C SER A 472 2.71 -9.55 -16.54
N PRO A 473 3.18 -9.49 -17.80
CA PRO A 473 2.65 -8.54 -18.75
C PRO A 473 1.30 -9.07 -19.27
N SER A 474 0.24 -8.32 -18.94
CA SER A 474 -0.99 -8.18 -19.75
C SER A 474 -2.07 -9.26 -19.62
N SER A 475 -2.75 -9.31 -18.48
CA SER A 475 -4.04 -10.01 -18.30
C SER A 475 -5.20 -9.02 -18.18
N SER A 476 -5.39 -8.10 -19.13
CA SER A 476 -6.61 -7.25 -19.15
C SER A 476 -7.07 -6.79 -20.54
N ILE A 477 -6.25 -6.94 -21.59
CA ILE A 477 -6.63 -6.56 -22.96
C ILE A 477 -7.18 -7.76 -23.78
N PHE A 478 -6.98 -9.00 -23.30
CA PHE A 478 -7.39 -10.22 -24.02
C PHE A 478 -8.81 -10.72 -23.70
N PHE A 479 -9.46 -10.27 -22.63
CA PHE A 479 -10.75 -10.85 -22.21
C PHE A 479 -11.94 -10.25 -22.97
N ASN A 480 -11.92 -8.95 -23.30
CA ASN A 480 -13.02 -8.29 -24.03
C ASN A 480 -13.03 -8.52 -25.55
N HIS A 481 -11.95 -9.09 -26.13
CA HIS A 481 -11.95 -9.49 -27.55
C HIS A 481 -12.32 -10.96 -27.76
N ARG A 482 -12.26 -11.80 -26.72
CA ARG A 482 -12.56 -13.24 -26.82
C ARG A 482 -14.06 -13.53 -27.00
N GLN A 483 -14.94 -12.75 -26.34
CA GLN A 483 -16.40 -12.90 -26.52
C GLN A 483 -16.90 -12.35 -27.87
N ARG A 484 -16.26 -11.30 -28.43
CA ARG A 484 -16.62 -10.80 -29.78
C ARG A 484 -16.10 -11.68 -30.92
N LEU A 485 -14.96 -12.35 -30.77
CA LEU A 485 -14.43 -13.27 -31.80
C LEU A 485 -15.14 -14.63 -31.85
N LEU A 486 -15.71 -15.10 -30.74
CA LEU A 486 -16.51 -16.33 -30.70
C LEU A 486 -17.90 -16.14 -31.36
N SER A 487 -18.47 -14.94 -31.31
CA SER A 487 -19.72 -14.60 -32.01
C SER A 487 -19.56 -14.46 -33.54
N VAL A 488 -18.34 -14.20 -34.03
CA VAL A 488 -18.08 -14.08 -35.48
C VAL A 488 -17.76 -15.45 -36.11
N LYS A 489 -17.22 -16.40 -35.34
CA LYS A 489 -16.94 -17.77 -35.84
C LYS A 489 -18.18 -18.60 -36.12
N SER A 490 -19.29 -18.38 -35.43
CA SER A 490 -20.55 -19.10 -35.70
C SER A 490 -21.32 -18.58 -36.91
N THR A 491 -20.92 -17.45 -37.50
CA THR A 491 -21.67 -16.78 -38.58
C THR A 491 -20.98 -16.88 -39.95
N VAL A 492 -19.80 -17.53 -40.04
CA VAL A 492 -19.02 -17.64 -41.28
C VAL A 492 -19.00 -19.06 -41.87
N ASP A 493 -19.37 -20.10 -41.11
CA ASP A 493 -19.42 -21.49 -41.62
C ASP A 493 -20.76 -21.88 -42.26
N GLY A 494 -21.62 -20.92 -42.61
CA GLY A 494 -22.91 -21.21 -43.22
C GLY A 494 -23.47 -20.07 -44.03
N ARG A 495 -23.06 -19.95 -45.30
CA ARG A 495 -23.90 -19.65 -46.48
C ARG A 495 -23.05 -19.44 -47.73
N ASN A 496 -23.19 -20.39 -48.66
CA ASN A 496 -23.03 -20.15 -50.09
C ASN A 496 -23.95 -19.00 -50.51
N GLN A 497 -23.41 -17.89 -51.03
CA GLN A 497 -24.08 -17.11 -52.07
C GLN A 497 -23.11 -16.13 -52.74
N THR A 498 -23.19 -16.14 -54.07
CA THR A 498 -22.47 -15.36 -55.07
C THR A 498 -22.76 -13.85 -54.98
N VAL A 499 -21.75 -12.99 -55.10
CA VAL A 499 -21.89 -11.53 -55.31
C VAL A 499 -20.82 -11.04 -56.33
N PRO A 500 -21.12 -10.06 -57.23
CA PRO A 500 -20.33 -9.71 -58.42
C PRO A 500 -19.15 -8.73 -58.15
N PRO A 501 -18.28 -8.44 -59.14
CA PRO A 501 -16.99 -7.80 -58.90
C PRO A 501 -17.06 -6.27 -58.89
N GLY A 502 -16.31 -5.66 -57.97
CA GLY A 502 -15.91 -4.26 -58.06
C GLY A 502 -15.67 -3.60 -56.70
N GLN A 503 -14.43 -3.67 -56.17
CA GLN A 503 -13.63 -2.53 -55.71
C GLN A 503 -12.35 -2.96 -54.93
N SER A 504 -11.23 -2.42 -55.43
CA SER A 504 -9.93 -2.09 -54.81
C SER A 504 -9.31 -2.95 -53.68
N GLN A 505 -8.20 -3.58 -54.07
CA GLN A 505 -6.95 -3.90 -53.37
C GLN A 505 -6.72 -3.34 -51.95
N THR A 506 -6.58 -4.22 -50.95
CA THR A 506 -5.29 -4.58 -50.26
C THR A 506 -5.56 -5.37 -48.96
N PRO A 507 -5.03 -6.59 -48.78
CA PRO A 507 -4.59 -6.99 -47.42
C PRO A 507 -3.42 -8.00 -47.42
N ASN A 508 -2.16 -7.53 -47.50
CA ASN A 508 -0.99 -8.40 -47.22
C ASN A 508 -0.26 -8.06 -45.91
N LYS A 509 -0.49 -6.88 -45.32
CA LYS A 509 0.16 -6.47 -44.05
C LYS A 509 -0.58 -6.94 -42.79
N VAL A 510 -1.91 -7.08 -42.84
CA VAL A 510 -2.74 -7.49 -41.69
C VAL A 510 -2.59 -8.98 -41.39
N LEU A 511 -2.51 -9.83 -42.42
CA LEU A 511 -2.26 -11.27 -42.25
C LEU A 511 -0.85 -11.54 -41.68
N SER A 512 0.17 -10.79 -42.13
CA SER A 512 1.54 -10.92 -41.61
C SER A 512 1.64 -10.52 -40.14
N LEU A 513 0.95 -9.44 -39.74
CA LEU A 513 0.90 -8.99 -38.34
C LEU A 513 0.14 -10.00 -37.45
N CYS A 514 -0.96 -10.57 -37.93
CA CYS A 514 -1.70 -11.61 -37.21
C CYS A 514 -0.86 -12.88 -37.02
N LEU A 515 -0.14 -13.32 -38.06
CA LEU A 515 0.74 -14.49 -37.97
C LEU A 515 1.90 -14.24 -36.99
N PHE A 516 2.45 -13.02 -36.96
CA PHE A 516 3.50 -12.62 -36.02
C PHE A 516 3.00 -12.61 -34.57
N ILE A 517 1.78 -12.09 -34.33
CA ILE A 517 1.15 -12.09 -33.00
C ILE A 517 0.87 -13.53 -32.53
N VAL A 518 0.37 -14.41 -33.41
CA VAL A 518 0.11 -15.83 -33.08
C VAL A 518 1.41 -16.56 -32.72
N LEU A 519 2.49 -16.34 -33.48
CA LEU A 519 3.80 -16.90 -33.18
C LEU A 519 4.38 -16.37 -31.87
N LEU A 520 4.17 -15.08 -31.57
CA LEU A 520 4.60 -14.45 -30.31
C LEU A 520 3.84 -15.04 -29.12
N VAL A 521 2.51 -15.17 -29.22
CA VAL A 521 1.65 -15.74 -28.17
C VAL A 521 2.00 -17.19 -27.89
N ASN A 522 2.23 -18.01 -28.93
CA ASN A 522 2.66 -19.41 -28.76
C ASN A 522 4.04 -19.50 -28.09
N LYS A 523 4.97 -18.60 -28.41
CA LYS A 523 6.30 -18.54 -27.79
C LYS A 523 6.23 -18.13 -26.32
N VAL A 524 5.39 -17.15 -25.98
CA VAL A 524 5.16 -16.72 -24.59
C VAL A 524 4.48 -17.82 -23.77
N HIS A 525 3.47 -18.51 -24.34
CA HIS A 525 2.80 -19.63 -23.68
C HIS A 525 3.74 -20.81 -23.43
N SER A 526 4.64 -21.10 -24.38
CA SER A 526 5.68 -22.13 -24.21
C SER A 526 6.68 -21.78 -23.11
N LEU A 527 7.03 -20.49 -22.95
CA LEU A 527 7.96 -20.03 -21.90
C LEU A 527 7.30 -20.07 -20.51
N LEU A 528 6.02 -19.70 -20.41
CA LEU A 528 5.24 -19.80 -19.17
C LEU A 528 5.11 -21.24 -18.67
N LYS A 529 4.82 -22.19 -19.58
CA LYS A 529 4.80 -23.62 -19.23
C LYS A 529 6.14 -24.10 -18.69
N LEU A 530 7.24 -23.69 -19.34
CA LEU A 530 8.59 -24.04 -18.90
C LEU A 530 8.90 -23.49 -17.49
N PHE A 531 8.44 -22.28 -17.17
CA PHE A 531 8.70 -21.66 -15.87
C PHE A 531 7.95 -22.35 -14.72
N VAL A 532 6.70 -22.76 -14.95
CA VAL A 532 5.92 -23.55 -13.97
C VAL A 532 6.56 -24.90 -13.74
N GLU A 533 6.95 -25.60 -14.81
CA GLU A 533 7.60 -26.92 -14.77
C GLU A 533 8.92 -26.90 -13.97
N VAL A 534 9.71 -25.82 -14.09
CA VAL A 534 10.94 -25.62 -13.31
C VAL A 534 10.64 -25.40 -11.84
N THR A 535 9.63 -24.60 -11.52
CA THR A 535 9.28 -24.27 -10.13
C THR A 535 8.82 -25.51 -9.37
N GLU A 536 7.99 -26.34 -10.00
CA GLU A 536 7.57 -27.64 -9.47
C GLU A 536 8.78 -28.58 -9.31
N SER A 537 9.66 -28.67 -10.32
CA SER A 537 10.88 -29.48 -10.26
C SER A 537 11.81 -29.09 -9.12
N VAL A 538 11.98 -27.79 -8.86
CA VAL A 538 12.77 -27.27 -7.74
C VAL A 538 12.16 -27.66 -6.39
N SER A 539 10.82 -27.64 -6.28
CA SER A 539 10.12 -28.06 -5.05
C SER A 539 10.34 -29.55 -4.74
N VAL A 540 10.36 -30.40 -5.77
CA VAL A 540 10.68 -31.84 -5.65
C VAL A 540 12.11 -32.02 -5.15
N LEU A 541 13.07 -31.29 -5.72
CA LEU A 541 14.48 -31.36 -5.29
C LEU A 541 14.65 -30.88 -3.84
N LYS A 542 13.99 -29.78 -3.43
CA LYS A 542 14.02 -29.31 -2.03
C LYS A 542 13.45 -30.34 -1.06
N THR A 543 12.38 -31.03 -1.46
CA THR A 543 11.80 -32.13 -0.68
C THR A 543 12.76 -33.31 -0.60
N ALA A 544 13.44 -33.64 -1.71
CA ALA A 544 14.46 -34.69 -1.77
C ALA A 544 15.68 -34.38 -0.89
N ALA A 545 16.11 -33.11 -0.83
CA ALA A 545 17.19 -32.66 0.06
C ALA A 545 16.85 -32.83 1.55
N LYS A 546 15.60 -32.54 1.94
CA LYS A 546 15.16 -32.64 3.34
C LYS A 546 14.88 -34.08 3.77
N THR A 547 14.22 -34.86 2.92
CA THR A 547 13.67 -36.17 3.32
C THR A 547 14.55 -37.35 2.90
N ARG A 548 15.33 -37.22 1.83
CA ARG A 548 16.02 -38.34 1.14
C ARG A 548 15.12 -39.54 0.80
N LYS A 549 13.79 -39.32 0.69
CA LYS A 549 12.78 -40.36 0.44
C LYS A 549 12.11 -40.26 -0.94
N VAL A 550 12.45 -39.25 -1.72
CA VAL A 550 11.87 -39.03 -3.06
C VAL A 550 12.43 -40.07 -4.03
N ALA A 551 11.56 -40.61 -4.89
CA ALA A 551 11.96 -41.63 -5.85
C ALA A 551 13.02 -41.08 -6.83
N ALA A 552 13.99 -41.92 -7.19
CA ALA A 552 15.07 -41.52 -8.11
C ALA A 552 14.53 -41.03 -9.46
N GLU A 553 13.43 -41.61 -9.95
CA GLU A 553 12.80 -41.23 -11.22
C GLU A 553 12.27 -39.78 -11.21
N GLU A 554 11.65 -39.35 -10.11
CA GLU A 554 11.14 -37.99 -9.94
C GLU A 554 12.28 -36.96 -9.90
N ILE A 555 13.39 -37.30 -9.26
CA ILE A 555 14.59 -36.46 -9.21
C ILE A 555 15.22 -36.33 -10.61
N LEU A 556 15.27 -37.42 -11.37
CA LEU A 556 15.80 -37.42 -12.74
C LEU A 556 14.90 -36.61 -13.69
N ALA A 557 13.58 -36.68 -13.53
CA ALA A 557 12.63 -35.84 -14.27
C ALA A 557 12.82 -34.35 -13.95
N ALA A 558 12.99 -34.02 -12.66
CA ALA A 558 13.27 -32.64 -12.23
C ALA A 558 14.58 -32.09 -12.83
N PHE A 559 15.64 -32.90 -12.89
CA PHE A 559 16.89 -32.48 -13.56
C PHE A 559 16.69 -32.19 -15.05
N ALA A 560 15.91 -33.02 -15.75
CA ALA A 560 15.65 -32.83 -17.18
C ALA A 560 14.86 -31.54 -17.47
N ALA A 561 13.85 -31.23 -16.65
CA ALA A 561 13.06 -30.01 -16.74
C ALA A 561 13.91 -28.75 -16.50
N ILE A 562 14.74 -28.76 -15.45
CA ILE A 562 15.63 -27.64 -15.12
C ILE A 562 16.68 -27.42 -16.21
N GLU A 563 17.25 -28.49 -16.76
CA GLU A 563 18.24 -28.38 -17.85
C GLU A 563 17.62 -27.78 -19.12
N LYS A 564 16.37 -28.12 -19.43
CA LYS A 564 15.62 -27.57 -20.59
C LYS A 564 15.37 -26.07 -20.47
N ALA A 565 15.26 -25.56 -19.24
CA ALA A 565 14.90 -24.17 -18.99
C ALA A 565 16.01 -23.14 -19.23
N LYS A 566 17.28 -23.57 -19.29
CA LYS A 566 18.43 -22.69 -19.56
C LYS A 566 18.42 -21.42 -18.69
N VAL A 567 18.32 -21.60 -17.38
CA VAL A 567 18.31 -20.52 -16.37
C VAL A 567 19.57 -19.65 -16.51
N ASP A 568 19.40 -18.34 -16.29
CA ASP A 568 20.49 -17.35 -16.33
C ASP A 568 21.52 -17.63 -15.20
N PRO A 569 22.80 -17.87 -15.53
CA PRO A 569 23.82 -18.21 -14.54
C PRO A 569 24.46 -16.98 -13.85
N SER A 570 24.06 -15.76 -14.21
CA SER A 570 24.69 -14.51 -13.72
C SER A 570 24.80 -14.42 -12.17
N PRO A 571 23.79 -14.82 -11.36
CA PRO A 571 23.90 -14.75 -9.89
C PRO A 571 24.52 -16.01 -9.25
N PHE A 572 24.86 -17.05 -10.04
CA PHE A 572 25.18 -18.37 -9.48
C PHE A 572 26.45 -18.37 -8.62
N LEU A 573 27.49 -17.63 -9.01
CA LEU A 573 28.75 -17.62 -8.25
C LEU A 573 28.57 -17.00 -6.85
N GLU A 574 27.88 -15.86 -6.77
CA GLU A 574 27.58 -15.18 -5.51
C GLU A 574 26.66 -16.03 -4.62
N THR A 575 25.68 -16.70 -5.23
CA THR A 575 24.76 -17.59 -4.50
C THR A 575 25.47 -18.86 -4.02
N LEU A 576 26.37 -19.42 -4.83
CA LEU A 576 27.12 -20.64 -4.50
C LEU A 576 28.19 -20.39 -3.44
N GLY A 577 28.92 -19.27 -3.53
CA GLY A 577 30.08 -18.99 -2.70
C GLY A 577 29.87 -18.00 -1.54
N GLY A 578 28.86 -17.13 -1.64
CA GLY A 578 28.70 -15.98 -0.74
C GLY A 578 29.66 -14.83 -1.03
N SER A 579 29.38 -13.64 -0.50
CA SER A 579 30.19 -12.43 -0.67
C SER A 579 31.33 -12.29 0.35
N GLU A 580 31.37 -13.15 1.36
CA GLU A 580 32.32 -13.10 2.48
C GLU A 580 33.10 -14.41 2.61
N SER A 581 34.36 -14.30 3.03
CA SER A 581 35.18 -15.45 3.40
C SER A 581 35.05 -15.67 4.92
N PRO A 582 34.79 -16.89 5.39
CA PRO A 582 34.91 -18.13 4.62
C PRO A 582 33.56 -18.58 4.02
N GLY A 583 33.53 -18.87 2.72
CA GLY A 583 32.30 -18.99 1.92
C GLY A 583 31.33 -20.12 2.28
N ARG A 584 30.27 -20.30 1.46
CA ARG A 584 29.11 -21.17 1.72
C ARG A 584 29.44 -22.68 1.57
N THR A 585 28.73 -23.49 2.35
CA THR A 585 28.95 -24.94 2.46
C THR A 585 27.75 -25.75 1.93
N TRP A 586 28.04 -26.82 1.19
CA TRP A 586 27.09 -27.60 0.40
C TRP A 586 27.32 -29.10 0.57
N MET A 587 26.29 -29.85 0.95
CA MET A 587 26.36 -31.31 1.09
C MET A 587 25.84 -31.98 -0.17
N LEU A 588 26.58 -32.96 -0.70
CA LEU A 588 26.17 -33.77 -1.84
C LEU A 588 25.08 -34.75 -1.42
N ILE A 589 23.93 -34.68 -2.09
CA ILE A 589 22.75 -35.50 -1.76
C ILE A 589 22.55 -36.61 -2.78
N PHE A 590 22.64 -36.30 -4.08
CA PHE A 590 22.26 -37.25 -5.14
C PHE A 590 23.20 -37.12 -6.35
N THR A 591 23.51 -38.26 -6.98
CA THR A 591 24.28 -38.29 -8.23
C THR A 591 23.56 -39.12 -9.29
N ALA A 592 23.63 -38.67 -10.55
CA ALA A 592 23.00 -39.29 -11.71
C ALA A 592 23.98 -39.41 -12.88
N GLU A 593 23.75 -40.38 -13.76
CA GLU A 593 24.58 -40.62 -14.93
C GLU A 593 24.35 -39.61 -16.07
N LYS A 594 25.25 -39.58 -17.06
CA LYS A 594 25.30 -38.61 -18.17
C LYS A 594 24.03 -38.44 -19.01
N LYS A 595 23.11 -39.42 -18.97
CA LYS A 595 21.83 -39.39 -19.68
C LYS A 595 20.61 -39.39 -18.75
N LEU A 596 20.82 -39.14 -17.45
CA LEU A 596 19.77 -39.16 -16.43
C LEU A 596 18.96 -40.48 -16.42
N LYS A 597 19.57 -41.60 -16.81
CA LYS A 597 18.91 -42.91 -16.89
C LYS A 597 18.83 -43.63 -15.54
N LYS A 598 19.82 -43.39 -14.69
CA LYS A 598 19.95 -43.93 -13.35
C LYS A 598 20.59 -42.90 -12.45
N GLY A 599 20.18 -42.90 -11.18
CA GLY A 599 20.76 -42.06 -10.14
C GLY A 599 20.51 -42.67 -8.77
N ARG A 600 21.32 -42.25 -7.79
CA ARG A 600 21.23 -42.72 -6.41
C ARG A 600 21.61 -41.62 -5.43
N TYR A 601 21.07 -41.73 -4.21
CA TYR A 601 21.52 -40.92 -3.09
C TYR A 601 22.99 -41.25 -2.76
N PHE A 602 23.75 -40.22 -2.43
CA PHE A 602 25.16 -40.39 -2.11
C PHE A 602 25.29 -40.97 -0.69
N PRO A 603 25.99 -42.11 -0.50
CA PRO A 603 25.95 -42.87 0.75
C PRO A 603 26.84 -42.29 1.85
N LEU A 604 27.77 -41.40 1.50
CA LEU A 604 28.73 -40.79 2.43
C LEU A 604 28.43 -39.30 2.62
N THR A 605 28.91 -38.72 3.71
CA THR A 605 28.83 -37.26 3.91
C THR A 605 29.94 -36.59 3.10
N ALA A 606 29.63 -36.24 1.86
CA ALA A 606 30.51 -35.40 1.03
C ALA A 606 30.05 -33.95 1.11
N VAL A 607 30.96 -33.06 1.48
CA VAL A 607 30.69 -31.64 1.66
C VAL A 607 31.66 -30.82 0.85
N GLN A 608 31.15 -29.80 0.19
CA GLN A 608 31.90 -28.88 -0.64
C GLN A 608 31.70 -27.47 -0.12
N ARG A 609 32.79 -26.75 0.06
CA ARG A 609 32.77 -25.34 0.41
C ARG A 609 33.23 -24.55 -0.80
N PHE A 610 32.42 -23.58 -1.21
CA PHE A 610 32.78 -22.64 -2.26
C PHE A 610 32.98 -21.27 -1.61
N ASP A 611 34.12 -20.66 -1.84
CA ASP A 611 34.44 -19.31 -1.38
C ASP A 611 34.65 -18.41 -2.59
N ALA A 612 33.63 -17.63 -2.94
CA ALA A 612 33.69 -16.74 -4.10
C ALA A 612 34.61 -15.52 -3.84
N ALA A 613 34.65 -15.01 -2.61
CA ALA A 613 35.54 -13.91 -2.22
C ALA A 613 37.02 -14.33 -2.26
N GLY A 614 37.33 -15.53 -1.75
CA GLY A 614 38.67 -16.09 -1.76
C GLY A 614 39.07 -16.81 -3.05
N LYS A 615 38.13 -17.04 -3.98
CA LYS A 615 38.29 -17.93 -5.16
C LYS A 615 38.86 -19.33 -4.80
N ARG A 616 38.46 -19.87 -3.65
CA ARG A 616 38.91 -21.18 -3.13
C ARG A 616 37.76 -22.16 -3.01
N ILE A 617 38.04 -23.43 -3.27
CA ILE A 617 37.09 -24.52 -3.07
C ILE A 617 37.74 -25.59 -2.19
N GLU A 618 36.94 -26.12 -1.28
CA GLU A 618 37.31 -27.26 -0.43
C GLU A 618 36.30 -28.39 -0.66
N ASN A 619 36.79 -29.56 -1.05
CA ASN A 619 35.98 -30.75 -1.26
C ASN A 619 36.35 -31.80 -0.20
N GLY A 620 35.46 -32.03 0.76
CA GLY A 620 35.65 -32.99 1.85
C GLY A 620 34.76 -34.21 1.71
N VAL A 621 35.32 -35.40 1.94
CA VAL A 621 34.57 -36.65 2.17
C VAL A 621 34.82 -37.08 3.62
N TYR A 622 33.74 -37.16 4.40
CA TYR A 622 33.78 -37.50 5.81
C TYR A 622 33.34 -38.95 6.00
N LEU A 623 34.21 -39.75 6.61
CA LEU A 623 34.01 -41.19 6.88
C LEU A 623 33.63 -41.41 8.35
N GLY A 624 32.82 -40.52 8.92
CA GLY A 624 32.46 -40.54 10.35
C GLY A 624 33.70 -40.41 11.27
N PRO A 625 33.74 -41.10 12.43
CA PRO A 625 34.86 -40.99 13.37
C PRO A 625 36.18 -41.57 12.86
N LEU A 626 36.18 -42.29 11.73
CA LEU A 626 37.37 -42.90 11.15
C LEU A 626 38.30 -41.87 10.51
N GLY A 627 37.78 -40.73 10.05
CA GLY A 627 38.59 -39.71 9.42
C GLY A 627 37.88 -38.89 8.35
N ALA A 628 38.60 -37.90 7.82
CA ALA A 628 38.13 -37.04 6.73
C ALA A 628 39.23 -36.86 5.69
N LEU A 629 38.84 -36.86 4.42
CA LEU A 629 39.72 -36.57 3.29
C LEU A 629 39.25 -35.27 2.64
N THR A 630 40.07 -34.22 2.70
CA THR A 630 39.74 -32.90 2.15
C THR A 630 40.72 -32.50 1.06
N PHE A 631 40.21 -32.03 -0.07
CA PHE A 631 40.97 -31.47 -1.19
C PHE A 631 40.72 -29.98 -1.25
N GLU A 632 41.78 -29.19 -1.38
CA GLU A 632 41.68 -27.73 -1.46
C GLU A 632 42.46 -27.20 -2.67
N GLY A 633 41.98 -26.09 -3.22
CA GLY A 633 42.74 -25.28 -4.16
C GLY A 633 41.94 -24.09 -4.70
N LYS A 634 42.52 -23.42 -5.69
CA LYS A 634 41.93 -22.27 -6.36
C LYS A 634 40.99 -22.70 -7.48
N PHE A 635 39.90 -21.96 -7.65
CA PHE A 635 38.99 -22.15 -8.78
C PHE A 635 38.83 -20.87 -9.61
N SER A 636 38.50 -21.05 -10.89
CA SER A 636 38.09 -19.99 -11.81
C SER A 636 36.63 -20.21 -12.19
N TRP A 637 35.89 -19.12 -12.36
CA TRP A 637 34.49 -19.15 -12.76
C TRP A 637 34.28 -18.30 -14.01
N LYS A 638 33.67 -18.88 -15.05
CA LYS A 638 33.24 -18.14 -16.24
C LYS A 638 31.88 -18.63 -16.71
N ASN A 639 30.91 -17.73 -16.75
CA ASN A 639 29.50 -17.99 -17.04
C ASN A 639 28.89 -18.99 -16.05
N ARG A 640 29.03 -20.29 -16.34
CA ARG A 640 28.53 -21.42 -15.54
C ARG A 640 29.57 -22.52 -15.34
N ILE A 641 30.78 -22.31 -15.85
CA ILE A 641 31.88 -23.26 -15.80
C ILE A 641 32.73 -22.90 -14.60
N LEU A 642 32.95 -23.91 -13.75
CA LEU A 642 33.93 -23.86 -12.69
C LEU A 642 35.12 -24.75 -13.09
N ALA A 643 36.29 -24.14 -13.22
CA ALA A 643 37.57 -24.83 -13.40
C ALA A 643 38.35 -24.82 -12.08
N PHE A 644 39.05 -25.90 -11.75
CA PHE A 644 39.66 -26.10 -10.45
C PHE A 644 41.07 -26.70 -10.58
N ILE A 645 42.03 -26.16 -9.81
CA ILE A 645 43.38 -26.72 -9.67
C ILE A 645 43.53 -27.25 -8.24
N PHE A 646 43.96 -28.50 -8.12
CA PHE A 646 44.22 -29.15 -6.83
C PHE A 646 45.58 -28.66 -6.28
N GLU A 647 45.59 -28.01 -5.12
CA GLU A 647 46.82 -27.55 -4.47
C GLU A 647 47.24 -28.48 -3.32
N GLN A 648 46.27 -28.89 -2.51
CA GLN A 648 46.56 -29.57 -1.26
C GLN A 648 45.54 -30.67 -0.95
N ILE A 649 46.04 -31.80 -0.46
CA ILE A 649 45.25 -32.86 0.17
C ILE A 649 45.49 -32.81 1.67
N ARG A 650 44.43 -32.91 2.46
CA ARG A 650 44.53 -33.19 3.89
C ARG A 650 43.81 -34.50 4.22
N ILE A 651 44.52 -35.36 4.95
CA ILE A 651 44.01 -36.65 5.42
C ILE A 651 43.99 -36.60 6.94
N LYS A 652 42.80 -36.62 7.54
CA LYS A 652 42.62 -36.74 8.99
C LYS A 652 42.23 -38.18 9.30
N ILE A 653 42.96 -38.85 10.19
CA ILE A 653 42.69 -40.23 10.63
C ILE A 653 42.52 -40.21 12.15
N GLY A 654 41.28 -40.45 12.63
CA GLY A 654 40.96 -40.45 14.06
C GLY A 654 41.39 -39.15 14.78
N PRO A 655 41.98 -39.25 15.99
CA PRO A 655 42.41 -38.08 16.78
C PRO A 655 43.77 -37.52 16.37
N LEU A 656 44.43 -38.07 15.33
CA LEU A 656 45.73 -37.59 14.87
C LEU A 656 45.62 -36.27 14.11
N ASP A 657 46.70 -35.49 14.13
CA ASP A 657 46.80 -34.27 13.36
C ASP A 657 46.65 -34.55 11.85
N PRO A 658 45.95 -33.67 11.09
CA PRO A 658 45.74 -33.89 9.66
C PRO A 658 47.07 -33.89 8.89
N ILE A 659 47.34 -34.98 8.16
CA ILE A 659 48.48 -35.09 7.24
C ILE A 659 48.19 -34.21 6.02
N LYS A 660 49.05 -33.22 5.76
CA LYS A 660 48.95 -32.32 4.61
C LYS A 660 49.94 -32.74 3.53
N ILE A 661 49.43 -33.09 2.35
CA ILE A 661 50.22 -33.45 1.18
C ILE A 661 50.00 -32.37 0.12
N GLY A 662 51.07 -31.64 -0.25
CA GLY A 662 51.03 -30.70 -1.37
C GLY A 662 51.15 -31.45 -2.70
N LEU A 663 50.23 -31.22 -3.63
CA LEU A 663 50.25 -31.85 -4.94
C LEU A 663 50.85 -30.90 -5.99
N GLY A 664 52.18 -30.95 -6.16
CA GLY A 664 52.84 -30.58 -7.42
C GLY A 664 53.13 -29.08 -7.68
N LYS A 665 54.36 -28.85 -8.19
CA LYS A 665 54.93 -27.58 -8.68
C LYS A 665 54.31 -27.16 -10.02
N LYS A 666 53.55 -26.07 -10.04
CA LYS A 666 53.36 -25.15 -11.17
C LYS A 666 53.13 -23.75 -10.58
N ASP A 667 53.57 -22.72 -11.30
CA ASP A 667 53.71 -21.35 -10.79
C ASP A 667 52.53 -20.91 -9.92
N ALA A 668 52.83 -20.29 -8.77
CA ALA A 668 51.83 -19.88 -7.77
C ALA A 668 50.76 -18.90 -8.29
N GLU A 669 50.95 -18.39 -9.51
CA GLU A 669 50.11 -17.42 -10.22
C GLU A 669 49.28 -18.02 -11.38
N GLU A 670 49.38 -19.32 -11.70
CA GLU A 670 48.62 -19.91 -12.81
C GLU A 670 47.11 -20.02 -12.48
N GLU A 671 46.25 -19.21 -13.11
CA GLU A 671 44.79 -19.30 -12.94
C GLU A 671 44.20 -20.55 -13.63
N PRO A 672 43.20 -21.23 -13.03
CA PRO A 672 42.54 -22.39 -13.64
C PRO A 672 41.93 -22.07 -15.01
N SER A 673 42.35 -22.81 -16.04
CA SER A 673 41.84 -22.63 -17.40
C SER A 673 40.43 -23.20 -17.57
N ASN A 674 39.51 -22.39 -18.08
CA ASN A 674 38.13 -22.80 -18.38
C ASN A 674 37.99 -23.76 -19.58
N LYS A 675 39.11 -24.19 -20.20
CA LYS A 675 39.12 -25.21 -21.25
C LYS A 675 38.83 -26.63 -20.73
N ASP A 676 39.10 -26.89 -19.45
CA ASP A 676 38.80 -28.15 -18.78
C ASP A 676 37.82 -27.94 -17.61
N PRO A 677 36.50 -27.96 -17.87
CA PRO A 677 35.48 -27.69 -16.84
C PRO A 677 35.46 -28.82 -15.79
N PHE A 678 35.52 -28.45 -14.51
CA PHE A 678 35.31 -29.38 -13.40
C PHE A 678 33.81 -29.58 -13.15
N PHE A 679 33.06 -28.48 -13.05
CA PHE A 679 31.60 -28.46 -12.99
C PHE A 679 30.99 -27.47 -13.99
N ILE A 680 29.85 -27.85 -14.57
CA ILE A 680 28.99 -27.01 -15.37
C ILE A 680 27.66 -26.85 -14.61
N TRP A 681 27.46 -25.68 -14.01
CA TRP A 681 26.27 -25.39 -13.21
C TRP A 681 25.09 -25.05 -14.11
N PHE A 682 23.91 -25.56 -13.76
CA PHE A 682 22.69 -25.26 -14.50
C PHE A 682 21.55 -24.77 -13.62
N TYR A 683 21.65 -24.95 -12.30
CA TYR A 683 20.75 -24.31 -11.34
C TYR A 683 21.44 -24.12 -9.99
N VAL A 684 21.30 -22.93 -9.40
CA VAL A 684 21.74 -22.60 -8.04
C VAL A 684 20.71 -21.64 -7.44
N ASP A 685 20.21 -21.96 -6.25
CA ASP A 685 19.44 -21.04 -5.41
C ASP A 685 20.00 -21.01 -3.97
N GLU A 686 19.30 -20.35 -3.04
CA GLU A 686 19.77 -20.23 -1.65
C GLU A 686 19.79 -21.55 -0.85
N GLU A 687 19.16 -22.62 -1.34
CA GLU A 687 19.01 -23.91 -0.63
C GLU A 687 19.64 -25.10 -1.37
N ILE A 688 19.62 -25.11 -2.70
CA ILE A 688 20.05 -26.23 -3.53
C ILE A 688 20.91 -25.78 -4.70
N ALA A 689 21.76 -26.70 -5.17
CA ALA A 689 22.57 -26.47 -6.34
C ALA A 689 22.66 -27.75 -7.19
N VAL A 690 22.72 -27.59 -8.51
CA VAL A 690 22.78 -28.70 -9.47
C VAL A 690 23.80 -28.40 -10.57
N ALA A 691 24.69 -29.36 -10.81
CA ALA A 691 25.76 -29.23 -11.77
C ALA A 691 26.08 -30.55 -12.47
N ARG A 692 26.69 -30.44 -13.64
CA ARG A 692 27.24 -31.56 -14.39
C ARG A 692 28.75 -31.60 -14.23
N GLY A 693 29.28 -32.74 -13.80
CA GLY A 693 30.72 -32.96 -13.69
C GLY A 693 31.38 -33.29 -15.02
N ARG A 694 32.72 -33.29 -15.05
CA ARG A 694 33.55 -33.61 -16.23
C ARG A 694 33.23 -34.97 -16.89
N SER A 695 32.89 -35.99 -16.10
CA SER A 695 32.50 -37.32 -16.59
C SER A 695 31.11 -37.33 -17.25
N GLY A 696 30.39 -36.21 -17.20
CA GLY A 696 29.05 -36.02 -17.73
C GLY A 696 27.94 -36.34 -16.72
N GLY A 697 28.24 -36.92 -15.57
CA GLY A 697 27.26 -37.16 -14.51
C GLY A 697 26.73 -35.85 -13.90
N THR A 698 25.49 -35.90 -13.42
CA THR A 698 24.82 -34.79 -12.73
C THR A 698 24.91 -35.00 -11.22
N ALA A 699 25.19 -33.95 -10.48
CA ALA A 699 25.24 -33.95 -9.02
C ALA A 699 24.32 -32.87 -8.45
N PHE A 700 23.75 -33.16 -7.30
CA PHE A 700 22.78 -32.35 -6.58
C PHE A 700 23.20 -32.15 -5.13
N TRP A 701 23.23 -30.89 -4.71
CA TRP A 701 23.66 -30.48 -3.38
C TRP A 701 22.57 -29.72 -2.65
N CYS A 702 22.61 -29.79 -1.32
CA CYS A 702 21.85 -28.91 -0.45
C CYS A 702 22.79 -28.05 0.41
N ARG A 703 22.36 -26.83 0.74
CA ARG A 703 23.12 -25.91 1.59
C ARG A 703 23.10 -26.38 3.04
N CYS A 704 24.23 -26.28 3.72
CA CYS A 704 24.37 -26.62 5.13
C CYS A 704 25.06 -25.49 5.91
N ARG A 705 24.57 -25.17 7.12
CA ARG A 705 25.11 -24.07 7.94
C ARG A 705 26.36 -24.45 8.73
N ARG A 706 26.56 -25.72 9.08
CA ARG A 706 27.77 -26.26 9.74
C ARG A 706 27.94 -27.74 9.44
N ILE A 707 29.17 -28.18 9.21
CA ILE A 707 29.56 -29.59 9.41
C ILE A 707 29.91 -29.67 10.89
N ALA A 708 29.22 -30.50 11.67
CA ALA A 708 29.69 -30.83 13.01
C ALA A 708 31.04 -31.54 12.85
N SER A 709 32.10 -30.91 13.37
CA SER A 709 33.49 -31.39 13.35
C SER A 709 33.67 -32.70 14.10
#